data_AF-A0A016T2J5-F1
#
_entry.id   AF-A0A016T2J5-F1
#
_cell.length_a   1.000
_cell.length_b   1.000
_cell.length_c   1.000
_cell.angle_alpha   90.00
_cell.angle_beta   90.00
_cell.angle_gamma   90.00
#
_symmetry.space_group_name_H-M   'P 1'
#
loop_
_entity.id
_entity.type
_entity.pdbx_description
1 polymer ?
#
loop_
_entity_poly.entity_id
_entity_poly.type
_entity_poly.pdbx_seq_one_letter_code
_entity_poly.pdbx_strand_id
1 'polypeptide(L)'
;MRVAMERNKDPAMDRILMALSEKLQVDVSEYVDSEKKSRSIVVAGLPEANPDLRPSERQPDLEMKVTQLLDVINVECRPTEVYRLGRPDKSRSRLVKIVFSSTAHWRSALSNAKLLRSSCLPNVFIRRSMSFEERKKDYELRQLAKERNAGKQYNEWVVYKDVVVITETWLTSKILDSEVIGCLPYTLLRVDRSKRRGGGVCCLIKTNYAARKIDHTVTLTADLLHIELFSFNLPHLNLVGIYRPPKNSSLEDDRLIQLGAEICSTHRNIILLGDFDLQIDWSTMLPLNSTSLKFLNFFHSTGLRQYVSEPTHGDNILDLILSPEDVVSELHLLPPLSTSDHSIVHFEIATELSESLDVPLPDFVHVDYKLLNEYLRNIDWLTVFDNYESASEVYRRFCSQLYSAFPISVKLRIKHPHRPEYPRHIRSLQAQKQRLFNSIPTPLSSRLYKKVCSDLEYHLKKFLANYERRLASKKAMGPLFQYLRKKMKPLSSVRTITDQSSIPICSDQSKADALGKYFASVFQDNPNNSPPTSFLSSIGHKCSELLIHPEETLRFLKNLKPSTTESFDGIPQIVYKKCALALYKPLTHIFNISLLLGEVPDLWRNAIITPIPKVSETKYVSDSRPISIIPAPAKVMEKIIREKLQSWFQRFHIIPENQHGFLAGSSTLTNLADCLFDWSVALNTGLSVDVIYVDLSKAFDKVNHHILLTRLDFLGVSDQLLIVRWLESYLTSRKLTVKVGTTFSEMYPCPSGVPQGEVLSPLLFLIYTADLSNMLKNSLDIHIKLYADDIKIYASFDSENRCEIQNKIQVSLTKISQWLASFDLEVNSDKCSVLHFGNVPQGDYSINGKMLKTDRLAKDLVVLIDSGFKFTDHVDKITNNALSVLFTILRSIQSTDPKILLRLYKVYVIPQLEYCSPVWNPHLKKQILKLERVQQTFTHLLYLRLYPRTRYEDMPSYNERLEYFHLDTLERRRLINDVVFCFKTLKQEINLKASKYWVFHPCNGRGGGLAFTTITLTGEDIHYFSILCFTALLGCLRSFPSNYYNRRIAGFSENFLSLLHMLSLSYHGRVF
;
A
#
# COMPACT_ATOMS: atom_id res chain seq x y z
N MET A 1 -68.48 1.86 20.84
CA MET A 1 -68.77 0.60 20.12
C MET A 1 -69.91 -0.18 20.79
N ARG A 2 -69.83 -0.55 22.09
CA ARG A 2 -70.98 -1.13 22.83
C ARG A 2 -72.29 -0.34 22.71
N VAL A 3 -72.23 0.99 22.91
CA VAL A 3 -73.40 1.89 22.75
C VAL A 3 -73.94 1.93 21.31
N ALA A 4 -73.10 1.69 20.31
CA ALA A 4 -73.52 1.63 18.91
C ALA A 4 -74.16 0.27 18.57
N MET A 5 -73.67 -0.83 19.17
CA MET A 5 -74.27 -2.17 19.05
C MET A 5 -75.64 -2.25 19.76
N GLU A 6 -75.79 -1.64 20.93
CA GLU A 6 -77.07 -1.60 21.67
C GLU A 6 -78.17 -0.80 20.97
N ARG A 7 -77.81 0.12 20.07
CA ARG A 7 -78.75 1.01 19.37
C ARG A 7 -78.95 0.64 17.90
N ASN A 8 -78.17 -0.30 17.38
CA ASN A 8 -78.26 -0.71 15.98
C ASN A 8 -79.41 -1.71 15.80
N LYS A 9 -80.26 -1.47 14.80
CA LYS A 9 -81.38 -2.37 14.42
C LYS A 9 -81.18 -3.01 13.04
N ASP A 10 -80.09 -2.67 12.34
CA ASP A 10 -79.79 -3.18 11.00
C ASP A 10 -78.89 -4.42 11.10
N PRO A 11 -79.36 -5.60 10.65
CA PRO A 11 -78.63 -6.87 10.75
C PRO A 11 -77.40 -6.98 9.84
N ALA A 12 -77.28 -6.16 8.79
CA ALA A 12 -76.06 -6.10 7.98
C ALA A 12 -74.98 -5.28 8.69
N MET A 13 -75.35 -4.14 9.29
CA MET A 13 -74.45 -3.33 10.12
C MET A 13 -74.01 -4.06 11.39
N ASP A 14 -74.86 -4.93 11.94
CA ASP A 14 -74.53 -5.68 13.14
C ASP A 14 -73.45 -6.74 12.89
N ARG A 15 -73.49 -7.40 11.73
CA ARG A 15 -72.42 -8.30 11.28
C ARG A 15 -71.09 -7.56 11.05
N ILE A 16 -71.15 -6.35 10.50
CA ILE A 16 -69.96 -5.51 10.29
C ILE A 16 -69.38 -5.06 11.63
N LEU A 17 -70.23 -4.67 12.59
CA LEU A 17 -69.81 -4.28 13.94
C LEU A 17 -69.24 -5.45 14.75
N MET A 18 -69.81 -6.66 14.62
CA MET A 18 -69.23 -7.88 15.21
C MET A 18 -67.87 -8.22 14.61
N ALA A 19 -67.75 -8.21 13.27
CA ALA A 19 -66.49 -8.48 12.58
C ALA A 19 -65.41 -7.43 12.89
N LEU A 20 -65.79 -6.17 13.08
CA LEU A 20 -64.90 -5.13 13.57
C LEU A 20 -64.50 -5.37 15.03
N SER A 21 -65.42 -5.86 15.88
CA SER A 21 -65.12 -6.14 17.30
C SER A 21 -64.15 -7.31 17.47
N GLU A 22 -64.23 -8.33 16.61
CA GLU A 22 -63.29 -9.46 16.59
C GLU A 22 -61.91 -9.04 16.06
N LYS A 23 -61.86 -8.14 15.07
CA LYS A 23 -60.60 -7.60 14.53
C LYS A 23 -59.95 -6.52 15.42
N LEU A 24 -60.70 -5.93 16.35
CA LEU A 24 -60.23 -4.91 17.29
C LEU A 24 -59.81 -5.49 18.65
N GLN A 25 -59.50 -6.79 18.76
CA GLN A 25 -58.78 -7.35 19.91
C GLN A 25 -57.30 -6.88 19.98
N VAL A 26 -57.06 -5.58 19.81
CA VAL A 26 -55.89 -4.90 20.35
C VAL A 26 -56.40 -4.19 21.59
N ASP A 27 -55.87 -4.56 22.74
CA ASP A 27 -56.22 -3.97 24.01
C ASP A 27 -55.98 -2.45 23.91
N VAL A 28 -57.05 -1.66 23.72
CA VAL A 28 -56.97 -0.21 23.47
C VAL A 28 -56.22 0.49 24.61
N SER A 29 -56.30 -0.11 25.82
CA SER A 29 -55.48 0.19 26.99
C SER A 29 -53.97 0.15 26.69
N GLU A 30 -53.46 -0.94 26.11
CA GLU A 30 -52.05 -1.09 25.78
C GLU A 30 -51.59 -0.14 24.68
N TYR A 31 -52.45 0.13 23.68
CA TYR A 31 -52.12 1.10 22.63
C TYR A 31 -52.01 2.52 23.19
N VAL A 32 -52.97 2.94 24.03
CA VAL A 32 -52.94 4.24 24.70
C VAL A 32 -51.73 4.36 25.63
N ASP A 33 -51.40 3.30 26.37
CA ASP A 33 -50.22 3.29 27.24
C ASP A 33 -48.90 3.30 26.44
N SER A 34 -48.85 2.61 25.30
CA SER A 34 -47.70 2.64 24.39
C SER A 34 -47.50 4.03 23.75
N GLU A 35 -48.60 4.71 23.39
CA GLU A 35 -48.61 6.07 22.85
C GLU A 35 -48.13 7.06 23.92
N LYS A 36 -48.73 7.04 25.12
CA LYS A 36 -48.31 7.88 26.25
C LYS A 36 -46.84 7.62 26.63
N LYS A 37 -46.39 6.37 26.55
CA LYS A 37 -44.98 6.00 26.79
C LYS A 37 -44.06 6.59 25.73
N SER A 38 -44.46 6.63 24.47
CA SER A 38 -43.66 7.15 23.34
C SER A 38 -43.36 8.66 23.45
N ARG A 39 -44.17 9.40 24.22
CA ARG A 39 -44.01 10.84 24.46
C ARG A 39 -43.80 11.19 25.93
N SER A 40 -43.37 10.25 26.76
CA SER A 40 -43.09 10.51 28.18
C SER A 40 -41.63 10.33 28.57
N ILE A 41 -41.22 11.14 29.54
CA ILE A 41 -39.93 11.06 30.22
C ILE A 41 -40.13 10.74 31.69
N VAL A 42 -39.07 10.21 32.29
CA VAL A 42 -38.96 10.00 33.73
C VAL A 42 -37.79 10.83 34.24
N VAL A 43 -38.05 11.63 35.26
CA VAL A 43 -37.10 12.52 35.91
C VAL A 43 -36.74 11.95 37.28
N ALA A 44 -35.46 11.88 37.59
CA ALA A 44 -34.92 11.48 38.88
C ALA A 44 -34.20 12.66 39.53
N GLY A 45 -34.27 12.77 40.86
CA GLY A 45 -33.54 13.80 41.63
C GLY A 45 -34.29 15.12 41.80
N LEU A 46 -35.55 15.23 41.36
CA LEU A 46 -36.36 16.43 41.59
C LEU A 46 -36.82 16.47 43.06
N PRO A 47 -36.56 17.52 43.86
CA PRO A 47 -36.87 17.55 45.30
C PRO A 47 -38.36 17.32 45.61
N GLU A 48 -38.68 16.55 46.66
CA GLU A 48 -40.05 16.37 47.14
C GLU A 48 -40.65 17.71 47.63
N ALA A 49 -41.97 17.77 47.73
CA ALA A 49 -42.66 18.89 48.38
C ALA A 49 -42.34 18.88 49.89
N ASN A 50 -42.34 20.06 50.52
CA ASN A 50 -42.19 20.15 51.97
C ASN A 50 -43.28 19.28 52.66
N PRO A 51 -42.92 18.37 53.58
CA PRO A 51 -43.89 17.51 54.29
C PRO A 51 -45.01 18.28 54.98
N ASP A 52 -44.76 19.53 55.40
CA ASP A 52 -45.74 20.39 56.09
C ASP A 52 -46.79 20.99 55.14
N LEU A 53 -46.58 20.90 53.82
CA LEU A 53 -47.58 21.35 52.83
C LEU A 53 -48.80 20.44 52.84
N ARG A 54 -49.99 21.05 52.73
CA ARG A 54 -51.24 20.30 52.60
C ARG A 54 -51.23 19.49 51.31
N PRO A 55 -51.86 18.31 51.25
CA PRO A 55 -51.90 17.50 50.02
C PRO A 55 -52.37 18.25 48.77
N SER A 56 -53.31 19.20 48.92
CA SER A 56 -53.80 20.07 47.83
C SER A 56 -52.73 21.00 47.27
N GLU A 57 -51.69 21.32 48.03
CA GLU A 57 -50.62 22.26 47.67
C GLU A 57 -49.39 21.54 47.07
N ARG A 58 -49.31 20.21 47.22
CA ARG A 58 -48.15 19.41 46.76
C ARG A 58 -48.12 19.21 45.24
N GLN A 59 -49.27 19.12 44.58
CA GLN A 59 -49.34 18.98 43.12
C GLN A 59 -48.94 20.29 42.40
N PRO A 60 -49.42 21.49 42.82
CA PRO A 60 -48.92 22.76 42.31
C PRO A 60 -47.40 22.95 42.48
N ASP A 61 -46.83 22.57 43.62
CA ASP A 61 -45.38 22.61 43.85
C ASP A 61 -44.59 21.73 42.85
N LEU A 62 -45.10 20.53 42.57
CA LEU A 62 -44.50 19.63 41.59
C LEU A 62 -44.55 20.22 40.17
N GLU A 63 -45.69 20.77 39.78
CA GLU A 63 -45.87 21.38 38.46
C GLU A 63 -44.95 22.59 38.28
N MET A 64 -44.81 23.44 39.29
CA MET A 64 -43.86 24.56 39.30
C MET A 64 -42.41 24.09 39.10
N LYS A 65 -41.97 23.05 39.82
CA LYS A 65 -40.62 22.48 39.67
C LYS A 65 -40.39 21.84 38.30
N VAL A 66 -41.43 21.25 37.70
CA VAL A 66 -41.35 20.70 36.34
C VAL A 66 -41.25 21.83 35.32
N THR A 67 -41.98 22.93 35.49
CA THR A 67 -41.85 24.11 34.62
C THR A 67 -40.42 24.65 34.64
N GLN A 68 -39.83 24.85 35.82
CA GLN A 68 -38.43 25.27 35.95
C GLN A 68 -37.45 24.31 35.25
N LEU A 69 -37.68 23.01 35.35
CA LEU A 69 -36.89 22.00 34.64
C LEU A 69 -37.02 22.13 33.13
N LEU A 70 -38.23 22.37 32.60
CA LEU A 70 -38.49 22.54 31.17
C LEU A 70 -37.84 23.82 30.63
N ASP A 71 -37.84 24.90 31.42
CA ASP A 71 -37.15 26.15 31.08
C ASP A 71 -35.63 25.94 30.94
N VAL A 72 -35.03 25.21 31.89
CA VAL A 72 -33.59 24.90 31.87
C VAL A 72 -33.18 24.09 30.65
N ILE A 73 -34.02 23.13 30.23
CA ILE A 73 -33.76 22.33 29.03
C ILE A 73 -34.31 22.97 27.75
N ASN A 74 -34.79 24.22 27.82
CA ASN A 74 -35.32 24.98 26.70
C ASN A 74 -36.39 24.22 25.90
N VAL A 75 -37.42 23.72 26.61
CA VAL A 75 -38.57 23.03 26.02
C VAL A 75 -39.85 23.75 26.38
N GLU A 76 -40.32 24.57 25.45
CA GLU A 76 -41.55 25.36 25.60
C GLU A 76 -42.78 24.48 25.35
N CYS A 77 -43.34 23.90 26.41
CA CYS A 77 -44.61 23.18 26.32
C CYS A 77 -45.29 23.06 27.69
N ARG A 78 -46.61 22.86 27.67
CA ARG A 78 -47.37 22.39 28.84
C ARG A 78 -47.52 20.87 28.77
N PRO A 79 -46.97 20.09 29.72
CA PRO A 79 -47.19 18.65 29.78
C PRO A 79 -48.67 18.31 29.94
N THR A 80 -49.09 17.17 29.37
CA THR A 80 -50.45 16.63 29.53
C THR A 80 -50.66 15.99 30.89
N GLU A 81 -49.63 15.33 31.43
CA GLU A 81 -49.67 14.70 32.75
C GLU A 81 -48.32 14.88 33.46
N VAL A 82 -48.36 15.21 34.75
CA VAL A 82 -47.19 15.28 35.63
C VAL A 82 -47.53 14.64 36.96
N TYR A 83 -46.83 13.57 37.33
CA TYR A 83 -47.05 12.90 38.61
C TYR A 83 -45.80 12.17 39.11
N ARG A 84 -45.74 11.99 40.44
CA ARG A 84 -44.69 11.20 41.10
C ARG A 84 -45.02 9.70 41.02
N LEU A 85 -44.01 8.89 40.75
CA LEU A 85 -44.10 7.43 40.68
C LEU A 85 -43.71 6.79 42.03
N GLY A 86 -44.52 5.85 42.50
CA GLY A 86 -44.22 5.04 43.68
C GLY A 86 -44.59 5.69 45.02
N ARG A 87 -44.30 4.96 46.11
CA ARG A 87 -44.54 5.41 47.50
C ARG A 87 -43.42 6.35 47.96
N PRO A 88 -43.71 7.33 48.84
CA PRO A 88 -42.70 8.22 49.41
C PRO A 88 -41.62 7.43 50.14
N ASP A 89 -40.36 7.86 50.01
CA ASP A 89 -39.18 7.24 50.62
C ASP A 89 -38.37 8.35 51.31
N LYS A 90 -37.97 8.14 52.56
CA LYS A 90 -37.20 9.14 53.33
C LYS A 90 -35.76 9.29 52.81
N SER A 91 -35.25 8.30 52.08
CA SER A 91 -33.87 8.29 51.57
C SER A 91 -33.70 8.93 50.20
N ARG A 92 -34.76 9.07 49.41
CA ARG A 92 -34.70 9.54 48.02
C ARG A 92 -36.00 10.16 47.54
N SER A 93 -35.88 11.19 46.70
CA SER A 93 -37.03 11.74 45.99
C SER A 93 -37.64 10.73 45.02
N ARG A 94 -38.97 10.64 44.94
CA ARG A 94 -39.64 9.78 43.95
C ARG A 94 -39.36 10.24 42.53
N LEU A 95 -39.36 9.28 41.60
CA LEU A 95 -39.29 9.58 40.17
C LEU A 95 -40.52 10.37 39.74
N VAL A 96 -40.36 11.32 38.82
CA VAL A 96 -41.47 12.09 38.24
C VAL A 96 -41.68 11.63 36.81
N LYS A 97 -42.91 11.30 36.43
CA LYS A 97 -43.27 11.03 35.04
C LYS A 97 -43.91 12.28 34.45
N ILE A 98 -43.40 12.69 33.30
CA ILE A 98 -43.89 13.83 32.52
C ILE A 98 -44.32 13.30 31.16
N VAL A 99 -45.59 13.51 30.80
CA VAL A 99 -46.15 13.12 29.50
C VAL A 99 -46.32 14.39 28.66
N PHE A 100 -45.64 14.48 27.53
CA PHE A 100 -45.68 15.66 26.66
C PHE A 100 -46.89 15.64 25.72
N SER A 101 -47.33 16.79 25.24
CA SER A 101 -48.39 16.90 24.22
C SER A 101 -48.02 16.30 22.86
N SER A 102 -46.71 16.15 22.56
CA SER A 102 -46.22 15.54 21.32
C SER A 102 -44.87 14.85 21.49
N THR A 103 -44.56 13.94 20.57
CA THR A 103 -43.24 13.29 20.50
C THR A 103 -42.10 14.26 20.12
N ALA A 104 -42.41 15.44 19.56
CA ALA A 104 -41.42 16.47 19.24
C ALA A 104 -40.87 17.15 20.51
N HIS A 105 -41.75 17.50 21.46
CA HIS A 105 -41.34 18.03 22.76
C HIS A 105 -40.54 16.99 23.55
N TRP A 106 -40.97 15.72 23.51
CA TRP A 106 -40.24 14.59 24.09
C TRP A 106 -38.80 14.46 23.54
N ARG A 107 -38.63 14.51 22.21
CA ARG A 107 -37.29 14.47 21.58
C ARG A 107 -36.41 15.64 22.00
N SER A 108 -37.01 16.84 22.05
CA SER A 108 -36.32 18.06 22.45
C SER A 108 -35.85 17.99 23.91
N ALA A 109 -36.71 17.52 24.81
CA ALA A 109 -36.39 17.32 26.23
C ALA A 109 -35.23 16.34 26.43
N LEU A 110 -35.20 15.21 25.71
CA LEU A 110 -34.10 14.25 25.80
C LEU A 110 -32.80 14.79 25.20
N SER A 111 -32.86 15.52 24.08
CA SER A 111 -31.69 16.12 23.43
C SER A 111 -31.03 17.20 24.30
N ASN A 112 -31.86 17.97 25.00
CA ASN A 112 -31.42 19.11 25.80
C ASN A 112 -31.16 18.76 27.27
N ALA A 113 -31.44 17.53 27.71
CA ALA A 113 -31.20 17.06 29.08
C ALA A 113 -29.75 17.27 29.59
N LYS A 114 -28.76 17.35 28.68
CA LYS A 114 -27.37 17.68 29.03
C LYS A 114 -27.21 19.08 29.64
N LEU A 115 -28.11 20.02 29.35
CA LEU A 115 -28.09 21.38 29.88
C LEU A 115 -28.29 21.40 31.40
N LEU A 116 -28.93 20.38 31.98
CA LEU A 116 -29.11 20.24 33.42
C LEU A 116 -27.77 20.20 34.17
N ARG A 117 -26.73 19.58 33.58
CA ARG A 117 -25.41 19.39 34.22
C ARG A 117 -24.68 20.70 34.51
N SER A 118 -25.00 21.76 33.77
CA SER A 118 -24.41 23.10 33.89
C SER A 118 -25.41 24.13 34.40
N SER A 119 -26.50 23.69 35.03
CA SER A 119 -27.61 24.54 35.49
C SER A 119 -27.75 24.50 37.02
N CYS A 120 -28.79 25.16 37.55
CA CYS A 120 -29.20 25.07 38.95
C CYS A 120 -29.75 23.69 39.38
N LEU A 121 -29.89 22.73 38.44
CA LEU A 121 -30.38 21.37 38.69
C LEU A 121 -29.35 20.28 38.28
N PRO A 122 -28.10 20.31 38.76
CA PRO A 122 -27.04 19.39 38.30
C PRO A 122 -27.30 17.92 38.70
N ASN A 123 -28.07 17.71 39.77
CA ASN A 123 -28.40 16.39 40.32
C ASN A 123 -29.72 15.82 39.75
N VAL A 124 -30.33 16.49 38.78
CA VAL A 124 -31.57 16.03 38.14
C VAL A 124 -31.25 15.31 36.84
N PHE A 125 -31.78 14.09 36.70
CA PHE A 125 -31.54 13.24 35.55
C PHE A 125 -32.82 12.95 34.80
N ILE A 126 -32.81 13.14 33.48
CA ILE A 126 -33.92 12.80 32.60
C ILE A 126 -33.58 11.54 31.82
N ARG A 127 -34.55 10.63 31.73
CA ARG A 127 -34.52 9.48 30.81
C ARG A 127 -35.85 9.30 30.12
N ARG A 128 -35.89 8.54 29.03
CA ARG A 128 -37.15 8.11 28.42
C ARG A 128 -37.93 7.18 29.38
N SER A 129 -39.25 7.21 29.26
CA SER A 129 -40.11 6.19 29.88
C SER A 129 -39.83 4.81 29.25
N MET A 130 -39.71 3.77 30.06
CA MET A 130 -39.30 2.42 29.66
C MET A 130 -40.19 1.37 30.35
N SER A 131 -40.45 0.24 29.70
CA SER A 131 -41.17 -0.90 30.29
C SER A 131 -40.34 -1.54 31.40
N PHE A 132 -40.93 -2.49 32.12
CA PHE A 132 -40.19 -3.28 33.10
C PHE A 132 -39.03 -4.06 32.43
N GLU A 133 -39.32 -4.76 31.33
CA GLU A 133 -38.31 -5.52 30.57
C GLU A 133 -37.20 -4.63 29.99
N GLU A 134 -37.55 -3.47 29.42
CA GLU A 134 -36.56 -2.52 28.91
C GLU A 134 -35.67 -1.95 30.03
N ARG A 135 -36.23 -1.74 31.23
CA ARG A 135 -35.45 -1.32 32.41
C ARG A 135 -34.52 -2.42 32.90
N LYS A 136 -34.97 -3.67 32.94
CA LYS A 136 -34.18 -4.83 33.33
C LYS A 136 -32.99 -5.01 32.39
N LYS A 137 -33.25 -5.00 31.08
CA LYS A 137 -32.21 -5.09 30.04
C LYS A 137 -31.21 -3.93 30.07
N ASP A 138 -31.68 -2.69 30.24
CA ASP A 138 -30.80 -1.51 30.36
C ASP A 138 -29.97 -1.54 31.65
N TYR A 139 -30.49 -2.11 32.74
CA TYR A 139 -29.75 -2.33 33.98
C TYR A 139 -28.66 -3.39 33.82
N GLU A 140 -28.98 -4.54 33.22
CA GLU A 140 -28.02 -5.61 32.92
C GLU A 140 -26.89 -5.11 32.02
N LEU A 141 -27.21 -4.38 30.94
CA LEU A 141 -26.21 -3.79 30.05
C LEU A 141 -25.30 -2.77 30.76
N ARG A 142 -25.82 -2.02 31.74
CA ARG A 142 -25.01 -1.08 32.55
C ARG A 142 -24.09 -1.82 33.52
N GLN A 143 -24.54 -2.92 34.12
CA GLN A 143 -23.67 -3.73 34.98
C GLN A 143 -22.55 -4.36 34.17
N LEU A 144 -22.87 -4.96 33.03
CA LEU A 144 -21.90 -5.57 32.13
C LEU A 144 -20.88 -4.54 31.59
N ALA A 145 -21.33 -3.32 31.29
CA ALA A 145 -20.45 -2.21 30.92
C ALA A 145 -19.60 -1.71 32.10
N LYS A 146 -20.13 -1.72 33.33
CA LYS A 146 -19.42 -1.28 34.54
C LYS A 146 -18.35 -2.29 34.96
N GLU A 147 -18.64 -3.59 34.82
CA GLU A 147 -17.70 -4.69 35.00
C GLU A 147 -16.58 -4.64 33.95
N ARG A 148 -16.92 -4.52 32.66
CA ARG A 148 -15.92 -4.41 31.57
C ARG A 148 -15.02 -3.17 31.66
N ASN A 149 -15.51 -2.08 32.24
CA ASN A 149 -14.75 -0.84 32.40
C ASN A 149 -14.17 -0.67 33.83
N ALA A 150 -14.35 -1.65 34.72
CA ALA A 150 -13.76 -1.61 36.05
C ALA A 150 -12.22 -1.69 35.93
N GLY A 151 -11.51 -0.75 36.56
CA GLY A 151 -10.05 -0.69 36.54
C GLY A 151 -9.42 -0.10 35.27
N LYS A 152 -10.22 0.29 34.26
CA LYS A 152 -9.69 0.91 33.02
C LYS A 152 -9.68 2.44 33.12
N GLN A 153 -8.63 3.07 32.60
CA GLN A 153 -8.44 4.53 32.62
C GLN A 153 -9.41 5.28 31.67
N TYR A 154 -10.11 4.57 30.78
CA TYR A 154 -11.09 5.11 29.83
C TYR A 154 -12.12 4.04 29.45
N ASN A 155 -13.35 4.49 29.13
CA ASN A 155 -14.42 3.59 28.68
C ASN A 155 -14.13 3.08 27.27
N GLU A 156 -13.94 1.77 27.13
CA GLU A 156 -13.79 1.13 25.82
C GLU A 156 -15.14 1.06 25.10
N TRP A 157 -15.18 1.54 23.86
CA TRP A 157 -16.25 1.23 22.92
C TRP A 157 -15.66 0.87 21.56
N VAL A 158 -16.32 -0.09 20.89
CA VAL A 158 -16.00 -0.81 19.63
C VAL A 158 -15.11 -2.05 19.82
N VAL A 159 -15.78 -3.21 19.81
CA VAL A 159 -15.19 -4.55 19.63
C VAL A 159 -15.08 -4.82 18.13
N TYR A 160 -13.86 -4.92 17.60
CA TYR A 160 -13.63 -5.60 16.33
C TYR A 160 -13.77 -7.09 16.61
N LYS A 161 -14.54 -7.81 15.79
CA LYS A 161 -14.63 -9.27 15.93
C LYS A 161 -13.26 -9.87 15.65
N ASP A 162 -12.81 -10.80 16.46
CA ASP A 162 -11.44 -11.31 16.41
C ASP A 162 -11.19 -12.14 15.15
N VAL A 163 -12.19 -12.91 14.73
CA VAL A 163 -12.18 -13.70 13.48
C VAL A 163 -13.52 -13.53 12.76
N VAL A 164 -13.49 -13.39 11.43
CA VAL A 164 -14.69 -13.34 10.56
C VAL A 164 -14.47 -14.23 9.35
N VAL A 165 -15.32 -15.24 9.16
CA VAL A 165 -15.31 -16.09 7.97
C VAL A 165 -16.44 -15.67 7.04
N ILE A 166 -16.14 -15.59 5.75
CA ILE A 166 -17.06 -15.19 4.68
C ILE A 166 -17.01 -16.25 3.59
N THR A 167 -18.15 -16.87 3.33
CA THR A 167 -18.40 -17.77 2.20
C THR A 167 -18.91 -16.96 1.00
N GLU A 168 -18.86 -17.52 -0.20
CA GLU A 168 -19.31 -16.84 -1.43
C GLU A 168 -18.67 -15.46 -1.67
N THR A 169 -17.36 -15.37 -1.48
CA THR A 169 -16.67 -14.08 -1.55
C THR A 169 -16.64 -13.47 -2.96
N TRP A 170 -16.73 -14.31 -4.00
CA TRP A 170 -16.59 -13.98 -5.42
C TRP A 170 -15.28 -13.25 -5.75
N LEU A 171 -14.30 -13.39 -4.86
CA LEU A 171 -12.96 -12.85 -5.03
C LEU A 171 -12.20 -13.65 -6.09
N THR A 172 -11.24 -12.98 -6.70
CA THR A 172 -10.33 -13.57 -7.67
C THR A 172 -8.91 -13.11 -7.33
N SER A 173 -7.92 -13.81 -7.86
CA SER A 173 -6.51 -13.41 -7.74
C SER A 173 -6.20 -12.00 -8.28
N LYS A 174 -7.12 -11.39 -9.06
CA LYS A 174 -7.03 -10.01 -9.55
C LYS A 174 -7.49 -8.95 -8.53
N ILE A 175 -8.08 -9.35 -7.40
CA ILE A 175 -8.51 -8.44 -6.33
C ILE A 175 -7.48 -8.49 -5.23
N LEU A 176 -6.83 -7.38 -4.90
CA LEU A 176 -5.82 -7.35 -3.85
C LEU A 176 -6.48 -7.45 -2.47
N ASP A 177 -5.81 -8.09 -1.51
CA ASP A 177 -6.29 -8.18 -0.13
C ASP A 177 -6.52 -6.81 0.52
N SER A 178 -5.68 -5.84 0.14
CA SER A 178 -5.81 -4.44 0.54
C SER A 178 -7.03 -3.73 -0.03
N GLU A 179 -7.59 -4.20 -1.15
CA GLU A 179 -8.86 -3.69 -1.67
C GLU A 179 -10.03 -4.16 -0.80
N VAL A 180 -9.93 -5.36 -0.22
CA VAL A 180 -10.95 -5.96 0.65
C VAL A 180 -10.87 -5.38 2.07
N ILE A 181 -9.69 -5.42 2.68
CA ILE A 181 -9.48 -5.01 4.08
C ILE A 181 -9.35 -3.49 4.21
N GLY A 182 -8.80 -2.81 3.20
CA GLY A 182 -8.51 -1.39 3.23
C GLY A 182 -7.51 -1.02 4.33
N CYS A 183 -7.99 -0.38 5.40
CA CYS A 183 -7.20 0.01 6.57
C CYS A 183 -7.66 -0.66 7.86
N LEU A 184 -8.50 -1.69 7.76
CA LEU A 184 -8.94 -2.44 8.93
C LEU A 184 -7.79 -3.29 9.50
N PRO A 185 -7.73 -3.50 10.82
CA PRO A 185 -6.67 -4.26 11.48
C PRO A 185 -6.89 -5.78 11.32
N TYR A 186 -7.07 -6.25 10.07
CA TYR A 186 -7.30 -7.66 9.76
C TYR A 186 -6.25 -8.25 8.80
N THR A 187 -6.12 -9.55 8.95
CA THR A 187 -5.40 -10.51 8.12
C THR A 187 -6.39 -11.27 7.27
N LEU A 188 -6.34 -11.13 5.95
CA LEU A 188 -7.16 -11.89 5.03
C LEU A 188 -6.41 -13.16 4.61
N LEU A 189 -7.03 -14.32 4.86
CA LEU A 189 -6.65 -15.61 4.27
C LEU A 189 -7.82 -16.05 3.39
N ARG A 190 -7.57 -16.56 2.19
CA ARG A 190 -8.67 -16.88 1.26
C ARG A 190 -8.35 -18.00 0.27
N VAL A 191 -9.40 -18.58 -0.30
CA VAL A 191 -9.40 -19.48 -1.45
C VAL A 191 -10.27 -18.86 -2.54
N ASP A 192 -9.63 -18.49 -3.65
CA ASP A 192 -10.27 -17.84 -4.80
C ASP A 192 -10.58 -18.86 -5.91
N ARG A 193 -11.70 -18.69 -6.62
CA ARG A 193 -12.01 -19.49 -7.81
C ARG A 193 -11.43 -18.85 -9.07
N SER A 194 -10.68 -19.63 -9.85
CA SER A 194 -10.02 -19.16 -11.07
C SER A 194 -10.82 -19.38 -12.36
N LYS A 195 -11.66 -20.43 -12.41
CA LYS A 195 -12.30 -20.91 -13.65
C LYS A 195 -13.80 -20.57 -13.79
N ARG A 196 -14.50 -20.25 -12.70
CA ARG A 196 -15.95 -19.96 -12.71
C ARG A 196 -16.29 -18.74 -11.86
N ARG A 197 -17.40 -18.06 -12.21
CA ARG A 197 -17.96 -16.95 -11.43
C ARG A 197 -18.83 -17.52 -10.29
N GLY A 198 -18.71 -16.96 -9.09
CA GLY A 198 -19.44 -17.39 -7.89
C GLY A 198 -18.67 -18.39 -7.01
N GLY A 199 -18.81 -18.27 -5.69
CA GLY A 199 -18.08 -19.02 -4.64
C GLY A 199 -16.82 -18.34 -4.08
N GLY A 200 -15.95 -19.11 -3.46
CA GLY A 200 -14.75 -18.69 -2.73
C GLY A 200 -14.99 -18.49 -1.24
N VAL A 201 -13.98 -18.76 -0.41
CA VAL A 201 -14.05 -18.60 1.05
C VAL A 201 -12.91 -17.71 1.51
N CYS A 202 -13.17 -16.80 2.45
CA CYS A 202 -12.11 -16.04 3.11
C CYS A 202 -12.33 -15.91 4.61
N CYS A 203 -11.25 -15.68 5.34
CA CYS A 203 -11.21 -15.46 6.77
C CYS A 203 -10.42 -14.18 7.06
N LEU A 204 -11.03 -13.28 7.82
CA LEU A 204 -10.43 -12.06 8.34
C LEU A 204 -10.07 -12.28 9.81
N ILE A 205 -8.79 -12.22 10.15
CA ILE A 205 -8.27 -12.46 11.49
C ILE A 205 -7.63 -11.19 12.02
N LYS A 206 -8.01 -10.70 13.20
CA LYS A 206 -7.46 -9.46 13.76
C LYS A 206 -5.94 -9.56 13.86
N THR A 207 -5.22 -8.48 13.55
CA THR A 207 -3.76 -8.51 13.31
C THR A 207 -2.90 -8.89 14.52
N ASN A 208 -3.48 -8.90 15.72
CA ASN A 208 -2.85 -9.36 16.95
C ASN A 208 -2.77 -10.90 17.05
N TYR A 209 -3.51 -11.64 16.23
CA TYR A 209 -3.46 -13.11 16.22
C TYR A 209 -2.53 -13.64 15.15
N ALA A 210 -1.72 -14.63 15.52
CA ALA A 210 -0.91 -15.38 14.58
C ALA A 210 -1.76 -16.52 13.97
N ALA A 211 -1.69 -16.65 12.65
CA ALA A 211 -2.47 -17.63 11.90
C ALA A 211 -1.71 -18.13 10.67
N ARG A 212 -1.93 -19.39 10.30
CA ARG A 212 -1.38 -20.00 9.09
C ARG A 212 -2.49 -20.69 8.30
N LYS A 213 -2.46 -20.55 6.97
CA LYS A 213 -3.29 -21.36 6.07
C LYS A 213 -2.62 -22.73 5.85
N ILE A 214 -3.40 -23.80 5.96
CA ILE A 214 -2.96 -25.17 5.64
C ILE A 214 -3.46 -25.51 4.23
N ASP A 215 -2.53 -25.83 3.33
CA ASP A 215 -2.85 -26.28 1.98
C ASP A 215 -2.96 -27.82 1.94
N HIS A 216 -3.99 -28.31 1.27
CA HIS A 216 -4.24 -29.74 1.08
C HIS A 216 -3.91 -30.14 -0.36
N THR A 217 -3.44 -31.37 -0.57
CA THR A 217 -3.08 -31.88 -1.91
C THR A 217 -4.29 -32.20 -2.79
N VAL A 218 -5.46 -32.37 -2.17
CA VAL A 218 -6.72 -32.73 -2.84
C VAL A 218 -7.37 -31.49 -3.44
N THR A 219 -7.60 -31.49 -4.76
CA THR A 219 -8.40 -30.46 -5.43
C THR A 219 -9.89 -30.80 -5.34
N LEU A 220 -10.66 -29.95 -4.68
CA LEU A 220 -12.11 -30.06 -4.53
C LEU A 220 -12.86 -29.05 -5.40
N THR A 221 -14.08 -29.37 -5.81
CA THR A 221 -15.03 -28.39 -6.38
C THR A 221 -15.64 -27.45 -5.34
N ALA A 222 -15.76 -27.92 -4.10
CA ALA A 222 -16.11 -27.12 -2.93
C ALA A 222 -14.91 -26.25 -2.52
N ASP A 223 -15.18 -25.06 -1.98
CA ASP A 223 -14.11 -24.19 -1.52
C ASP A 223 -13.87 -24.46 -0.03
N LEU A 224 -12.66 -24.92 0.31
CA LEU A 224 -12.27 -25.22 1.69
C LEU A 224 -11.04 -24.40 2.05
N LEU A 225 -11.15 -23.65 3.15
CA LEU A 225 -10.08 -22.85 3.72
C LEU A 225 -9.77 -23.38 5.13
N HIS A 226 -8.65 -24.09 5.27
CA HIS A 226 -8.16 -24.57 6.56
C HIS A 226 -7.13 -23.60 7.14
N ILE A 227 -7.35 -23.17 8.38
CA ILE A 227 -6.53 -22.20 9.10
C ILE A 227 -6.20 -22.75 10.47
N GLU A 228 -4.92 -22.69 10.83
CA GLU A 228 -4.43 -22.93 12.17
C GLU A 228 -4.17 -21.59 12.86
N LEU A 229 -4.81 -21.36 14.01
CA LEU A 229 -4.63 -20.20 14.88
C LEU A 229 -3.68 -20.58 16.03
N PHE A 230 -2.62 -19.80 16.19
CA PHE A 230 -1.61 -20.02 17.23
C PHE A 230 -1.97 -19.26 18.51
N SER A 231 -1.91 -19.95 19.65
CA SER A 231 -1.96 -19.35 20.99
C SER A 231 -0.62 -19.59 21.68
N PHE A 232 -0.11 -18.59 22.41
CA PHE A 232 1.21 -18.67 23.06
C PHE A 232 1.25 -19.69 24.22
N ASN A 233 0.09 -20.09 24.78
CA ASN A 233 0.00 -20.93 25.98
C ASN A 233 -1.07 -22.05 25.90
N LEU A 234 -1.74 -22.24 24.76
CA LEU A 234 -2.84 -23.21 24.59
C LEU A 234 -2.70 -24.01 23.29
N PRO A 235 -3.29 -25.22 23.20
CA PRO A 235 -3.32 -26.01 21.97
C PRO A 235 -3.92 -25.22 20.80
N HIS A 236 -3.27 -25.30 19.63
CA HIS A 236 -3.66 -24.55 18.43
C HIS A 236 -5.10 -24.85 18.02
N LEU A 237 -5.84 -23.81 17.62
CA LEU A 237 -7.22 -23.95 17.17
C LEU A 237 -7.27 -24.05 15.65
N ASN A 238 -7.94 -25.07 15.13
CA ASN A 238 -8.11 -25.27 13.69
C ASN A 238 -9.50 -24.79 13.25
N LEU A 239 -9.53 -23.79 12.38
CA LEU A 239 -10.73 -23.27 11.75
C LEU A 239 -10.80 -23.74 10.30
N VAL A 240 -11.90 -24.39 9.93
CA VAL A 240 -12.13 -24.87 8.56
C VAL A 240 -13.37 -24.19 7.99
N GLY A 241 -13.16 -23.18 7.14
CA GLY A 241 -14.23 -22.51 6.41
C GLY A 241 -14.61 -23.27 5.13
N ILE A 242 -15.87 -23.62 4.96
CA ILE A 242 -16.35 -24.42 3.82
C ILE A 242 -17.48 -23.68 3.08
N TYR A 243 -17.41 -23.68 1.75
CA TYR A 243 -18.54 -23.37 0.89
C TYR A 243 -18.79 -24.53 -0.07
N ARG A 244 -19.90 -25.24 0.13
CA ARG A 244 -20.38 -26.32 -0.73
C ARG A 244 -21.47 -25.79 -1.68
N PRO A 245 -21.28 -25.82 -3.00
CA PRO A 245 -22.29 -25.36 -3.93
C PRO A 245 -23.51 -26.32 -3.99
N PRO A 246 -24.73 -25.82 -4.27
CA PRO A 246 -25.98 -26.60 -4.30
C PRO A 246 -25.92 -27.84 -5.19
N LYS A 247 -25.28 -27.69 -6.36
CA LYS A 247 -25.14 -28.72 -7.39
C LYS A 247 -23.72 -29.30 -7.37
N ASN A 248 -23.34 -29.93 -6.26
CA ASN A 248 -22.09 -30.68 -6.18
C ASN A 248 -22.29 -32.14 -6.65
N SER A 249 -21.27 -32.77 -7.23
CA SER A 249 -21.36 -34.18 -7.63
C SER A 249 -21.16 -35.09 -6.40
N SER A 250 -21.77 -36.28 -6.40
CA SER A 250 -21.60 -37.22 -5.28
C SER A 250 -20.13 -37.57 -5.02
N LEU A 251 -19.32 -37.72 -6.08
CA LEU A 251 -17.89 -38.03 -5.94
C LEU A 251 -17.14 -36.90 -5.21
N GLU A 252 -17.49 -35.65 -5.48
CA GLU A 252 -16.88 -34.48 -4.82
C GLU A 252 -17.35 -34.34 -3.37
N ASP A 253 -18.61 -34.68 -3.09
CA ASP A 253 -19.11 -34.76 -1.72
C ASP A 253 -18.38 -35.86 -0.92
N ASP A 254 -18.14 -37.02 -1.53
CA ASP A 254 -17.39 -38.12 -0.91
C ASP A 254 -15.92 -37.71 -0.62
N ARG A 255 -15.28 -36.97 -1.54
CA ARG A 255 -13.93 -36.41 -1.34
C ARG A 255 -13.89 -35.36 -0.23
N LEU A 256 -14.89 -34.48 -0.16
CA LEU A 256 -14.99 -33.47 0.89
C LEU A 256 -15.18 -34.13 2.27
N ILE A 257 -16.02 -35.16 2.35
CA ILE A 257 -16.23 -35.96 3.58
C ILE A 257 -14.93 -36.66 4.00
N GLN A 258 -14.23 -37.30 3.06
CA GLN A 258 -12.96 -37.98 3.35
C GLN A 258 -11.91 -37.02 3.89
N LEU A 259 -11.74 -35.85 3.25
CA LEU A 259 -10.81 -34.83 3.72
C LEU A 259 -11.23 -34.27 5.08
N GLY A 260 -12.53 -33.99 5.26
CA GLY A 260 -13.06 -33.55 6.56
C GLY A 260 -12.75 -34.55 7.69
N ALA A 261 -12.90 -35.84 7.42
CA ALA A 261 -12.60 -36.91 8.38
C ALA A 261 -11.10 -37.00 8.70
N GLU A 262 -10.22 -36.85 7.70
CA GLU A 262 -8.77 -36.80 7.89
C GLU A 262 -8.34 -35.59 8.75
N ILE A 263 -8.93 -34.42 8.53
CA ILE A 263 -8.65 -33.24 9.33
C ILE A 263 -9.13 -33.47 10.78
N CYS A 264 -10.32 -34.02 10.97
CA CYS A 264 -10.88 -34.30 12.31
C CYS A 264 -10.10 -35.38 13.08
N SER A 265 -9.52 -36.36 12.39
CA SER A 265 -8.69 -37.39 13.04
C SER A 265 -7.31 -36.86 13.46
N THR A 266 -6.80 -35.86 12.73
CA THR A 266 -5.48 -35.25 12.98
C THR A 266 -5.54 -34.16 14.05
N HIS A 267 -6.67 -33.45 14.15
CA HIS A 267 -6.82 -32.28 15.02
C HIS A 267 -8.00 -32.42 15.98
N ARG A 268 -7.74 -32.35 17.29
CA ARG A 268 -8.81 -32.38 18.32
C ARG A 268 -9.53 -31.05 18.49
N ASN A 269 -8.80 -29.93 18.46
CA ASN A 269 -9.36 -28.58 18.60
C ASN A 269 -9.74 -28.02 17.22
N ILE A 270 -10.93 -28.37 16.75
CA ILE A 270 -11.40 -28.02 15.40
C ILE A 270 -12.80 -27.42 15.41
N ILE A 271 -13.01 -26.40 14.58
CA ILE A 271 -14.33 -25.85 14.24
C ILE A 271 -14.45 -25.87 12.71
N LEU A 272 -15.38 -26.67 12.19
CA LEU A 272 -15.81 -26.57 10.80
C LEU A 272 -17.01 -25.64 10.72
N LEU A 273 -16.97 -24.70 9.78
CA LEU A 273 -18.03 -23.72 9.65
C LEU A 273 -18.19 -23.22 8.21
N GLY A 274 -19.38 -22.72 7.89
CA GLY A 274 -19.67 -22.13 6.59
C GLY A 274 -20.96 -22.67 6.00
N ASP A 275 -21.14 -22.49 4.71
CA ASP A 275 -22.38 -22.78 3.99
C ASP A 275 -22.25 -24.13 3.29
N PHE A 276 -23.03 -25.11 3.79
CA PHE A 276 -23.00 -26.48 3.30
C PHE A 276 -24.13 -26.79 2.32
N ASP A 277 -25.15 -25.92 2.25
CA ASP A 277 -26.35 -26.11 1.43
C ASP A 277 -26.94 -27.54 1.52
N LEU A 278 -27.09 -28.03 2.76
CA LEU A 278 -27.63 -29.36 3.09
C LEU A 278 -29.12 -29.28 3.40
N GLN A 279 -29.86 -30.32 2.99
CA GLN A 279 -31.30 -30.42 3.22
C GLN A 279 -31.55 -31.38 4.37
N ILE A 280 -31.41 -30.87 5.59
CA ILE A 280 -31.59 -31.61 6.84
C ILE A 280 -32.67 -30.89 7.65
N ASP A 281 -33.65 -31.65 8.14
CA ASP A 281 -34.50 -31.14 9.21
C ASP A 281 -33.73 -31.26 10.54
N TRP A 282 -33.13 -30.15 10.97
CA TRP A 282 -32.30 -30.10 12.17
C TRP A 282 -33.09 -30.28 13.48
N SER A 283 -34.43 -30.15 13.44
CA SER A 283 -35.28 -30.40 14.61
C SER A 283 -35.47 -31.89 14.89
N THR A 284 -35.55 -32.69 13.82
CA THR A 284 -35.71 -34.16 13.88
C THR A 284 -34.41 -34.91 13.55
N MET A 285 -33.37 -34.19 13.12
CA MET A 285 -32.11 -34.72 12.59
C MET A 285 -32.31 -35.69 11.42
N LEU A 286 -33.35 -35.49 10.61
CA LEU A 286 -33.67 -36.35 9.47
C LEU A 286 -33.13 -35.74 8.15
N PRO A 287 -32.39 -36.52 7.35
CA PRO A 287 -31.94 -36.06 6.04
C PRO A 287 -33.09 -36.11 5.03
N LEU A 288 -33.24 -35.06 4.22
CA LEU A 288 -34.25 -35.00 3.15
C LEU A 288 -33.76 -35.58 1.82
N ASN A 289 -32.46 -35.89 1.72
CA ASN A 289 -31.85 -36.52 0.55
C ASN A 289 -30.62 -37.38 0.91
N SER A 290 -30.18 -38.22 -0.03
CA SER A 290 -29.06 -39.16 0.17
C SER A 290 -27.73 -38.47 0.45
N THR A 291 -27.48 -37.29 -0.11
CA THR A 291 -26.29 -36.49 0.17
C THR A 291 -26.26 -36.03 1.64
N SER A 292 -27.38 -35.52 2.13
CA SER A 292 -27.52 -35.05 3.51
C SER A 292 -27.33 -36.20 4.49
N LEU A 293 -27.78 -37.41 4.15
CA LEU A 293 -27.52 -38.63 4.93
C LEU A 293 -26.02 -38.94 5.03
N LYS A 294 -25.25 -38.81 3.93
CA LYS A 294 -23.79 -39.03 3.95
C LYS A 294 -23.07 -38.05 4.89
N PHE A 295 -23.43 -36.76 4.83
CA PHE A 295 -22.86 -35.74 5.72
C PHE A 295 -23.26 -35.96 7.18
N LEU A 296 -24.52 -36.32 7.44
CA LEU A 296 -24.99 -36.62 8.79
C LEU A 296 -24.23 -37.82 9.40
N ASN A 297 -24.02 -38.88 8.63
CA ASN A 297 -23.19 -40.02 9.03
C ASN A 297 -21.74 -39.62 9.32
N PHE A 298 -21.17 -38.72 8.50
CA PHE A 298 -19.83 -38.17 8.71
C PHE A 298 -19.75 -37.36 10.02
N PHE A 299 -20.71 -36.49 10.29
CA PHE A 299 -20.73 -35.71 11.53
C PHE A 299 -20.83 -36.64 12.75
N HIS A 300 -21.68 -37.67 12.69
CA HIS A 300 -21.80 -38.66 13.76
C HIS A 300 -20.53 -39.49 13.95
N SER A 301 -19.88 -39.96 12.88
CA SER A 301 -18.69 -40.81 12.98
C SER A 301 -17.45 -40.06 13.49
N THR A 302 -17.41 -38.74 13.32
CA THR A 302 -16.33 -37.87 13.80
C THR A 302 -16.65 -37.16 15.11
N GLY A 303 -17.85 -37.36 15.66
CA GLY A 303 -18.29 -36.73 16.91
C GLY A 303 -18.62 -35.23 16.79
N LEU A 304 -18.73 -34.69 15.58
CA LEU A 304 -19.05 -33.28 15.35
C LEU A 304 -20.50 -32.97 15.73
N ARG A 305 -20.70 -31.96 16.56
CA ARG A 305 -22.02 -31.43 16.94
C ARG A 305 -22.31 -30.13 16.19
N GLN A 306 -23.53 -29.97 15.68
CA GLN A 306 -23.99 -28.75 15.02
C GLN A 306 -24.59 -27.79 16.06
N TYR A 307 -24.21 -26.50 16.00
CA TYR A 307 -24.58 -25.49 17.01
C TYR A 307 -25.61 -24.45 16.56
N VAL A 308 -25.94 -24.34 15.26
CA VAL A 308 -26.84 -23.30 14.74
C VAL A 308 -28.29 -23.79 14.78
N SER A 309 -29.12 -23.17 15.63
CA SER A 309 -30.52 -23.59 15.84
C SER A 309 -31.57 -22.74 15.13
N GLU A 310 -31.19 -21.59 14.57
CA GLU A 310 -32.10 -20.64 13.92
C GLU A 310 -31.83 -20.55 12.41
N PRO A 311 -32.87 -20.36 11.55
CA PRO A 311 -32.69 -20.22 10.10
C PRO A 311 -31.72 -19.10 9.71
N THR A 312 -30.76 -19.44 8.85
CA THR A 312 -29.75 -18.49 8.34
C THR A 312 -30.10 -17.94 6.97
N HIS A 313 -30.91 -18.65 6.19
CA HIS A 313 -31.44 -18.23 4.89
C HIS A 313 -32.90 -18.63 4.73
N GLY A 314 -33.81 -17.65 4.65
CA GLY A 314 -35.25 -17.93 4.62
C GLY A 314 -35.66 -18.72 5.86
N ASP A 315 -36.25 -19.91 5.66
CA ASP A 315 -36.63 -20.84 6.74
C ASP A 315 -35.61 -21.99 6.92
N ASN A 316 -34.48 -21.97 6.20
CA ASN A 316 -33.47 -23.03 6.20
C ASN A 316 -32.22 -22.67 7.01
N ILE A 317 -31.58 -23.69 7.59
CA ILE A 317 -30.28 -23.60 8.27
C ILE A 317 -29.23 -24.14 7.29
N LEU A 318 -28.61 -23.24 6.54
CA LEU A 318 -27.58 -23.59 5.53
C LEU A 318 -26.16 -23.37 6.06
N ASP A 319 -25.99 -22.35 6.91
CA ASP A 319 -24.71 -22.01 7.53
C ASP A 319 -24.54 -22.81 8.83
N LEU A 320 -23.60 -23.76 8.82
CA LEU A 320 -23.36 -24.68 9.94
C LEU A 320 -22.12 -24.27 10.73
N ILE A 321 -22.14 -24.60 12.03
CA ILE A 321 -20.97 -24.58 12.91
C ILE A 321 -20.89 -25.95 13.56
N LEU A 322 -19.78 -26.65 13.38
CA LEU A 322 -19.55 -28.04 13.76
C LEU A 322 -18.26 -28.14 14.57
N SER A 323 -18.32 -28.75 15.76
CA SER A 323 -17.13 -28.99 16.61
C SER A 323 -17.34 -30.24 17.49
N PRO A 324 -16.28 -31.00 17.83
CA PRO A 324 -16.39 -32.19 18.67
C PRO A 324 -16.49 -31.89 20.17
N GLU A 325 -16.08 -30.70 20.62
CA GLU A 325 -16.14 -30.24 22.02
C GLU A 325 -17.03 -28.99 22.17
N ASP A 326 -17.40 -28.63 23.40
CA ASP A 326 -18.20 -27.43 23.73
C ASP A 326 -17.34 -26.15 23.66
N VAL A 327 -16.64 -25.94 22.54
CA VAL A 327 -15.76 -24.78 22.30
C VAL A 327 -16.55 -23.52 21.93
N VAL A 328 -17.83 -23.68 21.56
CA VAL A 328 -18.73 -22.62 21.07
C VAL A 328 -19.68 -22.19 22.18
N SER A 329 -19.75 -20.89 22.45
CA SER A 329 -20.67 -20.27 23.43
C SER A 329 -21.32 -18.99 22.88
N GLU A 330 -22.39 -18.52 23.53
CA GLU A 330 -23.09 -17.26 23.19
C GLU A 330 -23.49 -17.07 21.70
N LEU A 331 -24.01 -18.12 21.07
CA LEU A 331 -24.43 -18.09 19.67
C LEU A 331 -25.70 -17.25 19.46
N HIS A 332 -25.67 -16.32 18.50
CA HIS A 332 -26.82 -15.53 18.07
C HIS A 332 -26.71 -15.04 16.63
N LEU A 333 -27.85 -14.82 15.98
CA LEU A 333 -27.91 -14.25 14.63
C LEU A 333 -27.84 -12.72 14.64
N LEU A 334 -27.07 -12.16 13.70
CA LEU A 334 -26.93 -10.73 13.45
C LEU A 334 -27.42 -10.37 12.03
N PRO A 335 -27.77 -9.10 11.78
CA PRO A 335 -28.27 -8.69 10.48
C PRO A 335 -27.25 -8.95 9.35
N PRO A 336 -27.69 -9.40 8.17
CA PRO A 336 -26.85 -9.66 7.00
C PRO A 336 -25.84 -8.57 6.67
N LEU A 337 -24.71 -8.95 6.10
CA LEU A 337 -23.77 -7.99 5.51
C LEU A 337 -24.36 -7.37 4.23
N SER A 338 -24.47 -6.05 4.20
CA SER A 338 -25.02 -5.30 3.05
C SER A 338 -26.42 -5.81 2.61
N THR A 339 -26.53 -6.31 1.39
CA THR A 339 -27.73 -6.86 0.72
C THR A 339 -27.71 -8.38 0.65
N SER A 340 -26.85 -9.05 1.44
CA SER A 340 -26.87 -10.50 1.56
C SER A 340 -28.24 -10.98 2.03
N ASP A 341 -28.63 -12.14 1.51
CA ASP A 341 -29.79 -12.93 1.85
C ASP A 341 -29.53 -13.95 2.97
N HIS A 342 -28.31 -14.00 3.51
CA HIS A 342 -27.94 -14.80 4.67
C HIS A 342 -27.75 -13.92 5.91
N SER A 343 -28.20 -14.41 7.07
CA SER A 343 -27.92 -13.81 8.38
C SER A 343 -26.47 -14.09 8.81
N ILE A 344 -25.90 -13.19 9.61
CA ILE A 344 -24.56 -13.41 10.16
C ILE A 344 -24.70 -14.32 11.39
N VAL A 345 -23.96 -15.43 11.43
CA VAL A 345 -23.85 -16.27 12.62
C VAL A 345 -22.71 -15.75 13.50
N HIS A 346 -23.03 -15.35 14.73
CA HIS A 346 -22.04 -14.84 15.69
C HIS A 346 -21.98 -15.75 16.92
N PHE A 347 -20.77 -16.06 17.39
CA PHE A 347 -20.53 -16.90 18.57
C PHE A 347 -19.18 -16.54 19.22
N GLU A 348 -18.99 -16.96 20.46
CA GLU A 348 -17.75 -16.85 21.22
C GLU A 348 -17.03 -18.20 21.30
N ILE A 349 -15.69 -18.17 21.29
CA ILE A 349 -14.84 -19.36 21.35
C ILE A 349 -14.23 -19.40 22.75
N ALA A 350 -14.39 -20.52 23.46
CA ALA A 350 -13.87 -20.73 24.81
C ALA A 350 -12.33 -20.91 24.81
N THR A 351 -11.58 -19.86 24.49
CA THR A 351 -10.11 -19.85 24.53
C THR A 351 -9.57 -18.49 24.96
N GLU A 352 -8.63 -18.49 25.91
CA GLU A 352 -7.91 -17.27 26.31
C GLU A 352 -6.84 -16.96 25.25
N LEU A 353 -7.14 -16.04 24.34
CA LEU A 353 -6.14 -15.47 23.45
C LEU A 353 -5.57 -14.20 24.10
N SER A 354 -4.26 -14.21 24.38
CA SER A 354 -3.57 -13.05 24.96
C SER A 354 -3.56 -11.88 23.97
N GLU A 355 -4.11 -10.73 24.36
CA GLU A 355 -4.02 -9.49 23.57
C GLU A 355 -2.66 -8.80 23.81
N SER A 356 -2.04 -8.29 22.74
CA SER A 356 -0.87 -7.43 22.89
C SER A 356 -1.29 -6.06 23.46
N LEU A 357 -0.58 -5.60 24.49
CA LEU A 357 -0.82 -4.31 25.14
C LEU A 357 -0.52 -3.14 24.20
N ASP A 358 -1.44 -2.17 24.12
CA ASP A 358 -1.26 -0.91 23.40
C ASP A 358 -0.20 -0.02 24.11
N VAL A 359 1.03 0.03 23.57
CA VAL A 359 2.11 0.87 24.13
C VAL A 359 2.00 2.32 23.62
N PRO A 360 1.95 3.34 24.50
CA PRO A 360 1.96 4.75 24.08
C PRO A 360 3.32 5.14 23.48
N LEU A 361 3.31 5.73 22.28
CA LEU A 361 4.52 6.15 21.55
C LEU A 361 4.59 7.68 21.39
N PRO A 362 5.78 8.28 21.32
CA PRO A 362 5.93 9.72 21.05
C PRO A 362 5.31 10.15 19.70
N ASP A 363 4.46 11.18 19.71
CA ASP A 363 3.82 11.72 18.51
C ASP A 363 4.63 12.88 17.91
N PHE A 364 5.67 12.52 17.15
CA PHE A 364 6.51 13.49 16.43
C PHE A 364 5.79 14.24 15.29
N VAL A 365 4.54 13.90 14.96
CA VAL A 365 3.78 14.61 13.91
C VAL A 365 3.16 15.90 14.44
N HIS A 366 2.67 15.88 15.68
CA HIS A 366 1.89 16.97 16.29
C HIS A 366 2.66 17.74 17.38
N VAL A 367 3.98 17.79 17.26
CA VAL A 367 4.87 18.53 18.17
C VAL A 367 4.72 20.04 17.98
N ASP A 368 4.81 20.79 19.08
CA ASP A 368 5.03 22.24 19.00
C ASP A 368 6.47 22.53 18.59
N TYR A 369 6.71 22.51 17.28
CA TYR A 369 8.03 22.77 16.71
C TYR A 369 8.50 24.22 16.92
N LYS A 370 7.61 25.17 17.27
CA LYS A 370 8.06 26.54 17.58
C LYS A 370 8.76 26.55 18.92
N LEU A 371 8.10 26.04 19.95
CA LEU A 371 8.65 25.90 21.30
C LEU A 371 9.95 25.08 21.29
N LEU A 372 9.97 23.95 20.56
CA LEU A 372 11.17 23.13 20.43
C LEU A 372 12.32 23.89 19.76
N ASN A 373 12.05 24.68 18.72
CA ASN A 373 13.09 25.50 18.07
C ASN A 373 13.63 26.60 19.01
N GLU A 374 12.76 27.24 19.80
CA GLU A 374 13.17 28.26 20.77
C GLU A 374 14.08 27.68 21.85
N TYR A 375 13.69 26.52 22.41
CA TYR A 375 14.52 25.79 23.37
C TYR A 375 15.90 25.46 22.79
N LEU A 376 15.95 24.86 21.60
CA LEU A 376 17.20 24.43 20.95
C LEU A 376 18.12 25.60 20.55
N ARG A 377 17.59 26.79 20.31
CA ARG A 377 18.38 28.00 20.00
C ARG A 377 19.07 28.59 21.23
N ASN A 378 18.49 28.40 22.41
CA ASN A 378 19.02 28.94 23.66
C ASN A 378 20.11 28.04 24.28
N ILE A 379 20.37 26.87 23.69
CA ILE A 379 21.45 25.98 24.11
C ILE A 379 22.78 26.57 23.64
N ASP A 380 23.71 26.72 24.58
CA ASP A 380 25.09 27.02 24.25
C ASP A 380 25.81 25.75 23.78
N TRP A 381 25.73 25.50 22.48
CA TRP A 381 26.32 24.32 21.85
C TRP A 381 27.84 24.27 21.95
N LEU A 382 28.53 25.42 22.08
CA LEU A 382 29.99 25.44 22.21
C LEU A 382 30.41 24.81 23.54
N THR A 383 29.76 25.22 24.63
CA THR A 383 29.98 24.63 25.96
C THR A 383 29.58 23.14 26.00
N VAL A 384 28.50 22.75 25.32
CA VAL A 384 28.09 21.33 25.25
C VAL A 384 29.14 20.47 24.54
N PHE A 385 29.80 21.04 23.53
CA PHE A 385 30.80 20.34 22.72
C PHE A 385 32.24 20.53 23.21
N ASP A 386 32.48 21.24 24.32
CA ASP A 386 33.83 21.44 24.84
C ASP A 386 34.39 20.16 25.52
N ASN A 387 35.72 20.01 25.55
CA ASN A 387 36.43 18.87 26.15
C ASN A 387 35.85 17.50 25.73
N TYR A 388 36.01 17.16 24.45
CA TYR A 388 35.56 15.88 23.88
C TYR A 388 36.73 14.95 23.58
N GLU A 389 36.51 13.64 23.74
CA GLU A 389 37.49 12.61 23.41
C GLU A 389 37.27 11.98 22.03
N SER A 390 36.02 11.99 21.53
CA SER A 390 35.66 11.37 20.25
C SER A 390 34.46 12.03 19.58
N ALA A 391 34.31 11.82 18.27
CA ALA A 391 33.13 12.29 17.53
C ALA A 391 31.81 11.66 18.04
N SER A 392 31.89 10.42 18.54
CA SER A 392 30.73 9.70 19.11
C SER A 392 30.22 10.36 20.38
N GLU A 393 31.14 10.81 21.24
CA GLU A 393 30.79 11.51 22.47
C GLU A 393 30.05 12.82 22.17
N VAL A 394 30.60 13.65 21.29
CA VAL A 394 29.97 14.93 20.89
C VAL A 394 28.56 14.70 20.34
N TYR A 395 28.39 13.68 19.49
CA TYR A 395 27.08 13.35 18.93
C TYR A 395 26.09 12.85 20.00
N ARG A 396 26.53 12.03 20.97
CA ARG A 396 25.67 11.58 22.07
C ARG A 396 25.27 12.74 23.00
N ARG A 397 26.19 13.68 23.29
CA ARG A 397 25.88 14.91 24.02
C ARG A 397 24.82 15.73 23.27
N PHE A 398 24.95 15.85 21.95
CA PHE A 398 23.94 16.48 21.09
C PHE A 398 22.57 15.79 21.19
N CYS A 399 22.52 14.46 21.05
CA CYS A 399 21.28 13.69 21.20
C CYS A 399 20.63 13.86 22.58
N SER A 400 21.44 13.87 23.65
CA SER A 400 20.97 14.06 25.03
C SER A 400 20.23 15.39 25.22
N GLN A 401 20.72 16.47 24.60
CA GLN A 401 20.04 17.76 24.63
C GLN A 401 18.67 17.72 23.93
N LEU A 402 18.57 17.00 22.82
CA LEU A 402 17.30 16.78 22.12
C LEU A 402 16.33 15.92 22.93
N TYR A 403 16.81 14.84 23.56
CA TYR A 403 15.99 14.00 24.44
C TYR A 403 15.44 14.80 25.62
N SER A 404 16.26 15.67 26.22
CA SER A 404 15.84 16.55 27.31
C SER A 404 14.74 17.55 26.87
N ALA A 405 14.74 17.94 25.59
CA ALA A 405 13.73 18.84 25.04
C ALA A 405 12.40 18.15 24.66
N PHE A 406 12.40 16.82 24.49
CA PHE A 406 11.20 16.09 24.03
C PHE A 406 10.07 16.06 25.04
N PRO A 407 10.27 15.78 26.35
CA PRO A 407 9.18 15.83 27.33
C PRO A 407 8.44 17.17 27.39
N ILE A 408 9.13 18.26 27.04
CA ILE A 408 8.57 19.61 27.04
C ILE A 408 7.59 19.83 25.88
N SER A 409 7.81 19.16 24.73
CA SER A 409 7.16 19.50 23.46
C SER A 409 6.46 18.33 22.74
N VAL A 410 6.78 17.08 23.10
CA VAL A 410 6.33 15.85 22.44
C VAL A 410 5.38 15.10 23.36
N LYS A 411 4.13 14.96 22.94
CA LYS A 411 3.12 14.19 23.68
C LYS A 411 3.21 12.70 23.33
N LEU A 412 3.06 11.83 24.34
CA LEU A 412 2.86 10.40 24.13
C LEU A 412 1.42 10.14 23.67
N ARG A 413 1.24 9.26 22.68
CA ARG A 413 -0.08 8.91 22.14
C ARG A 413 -0.16 7.43 21.79
N ILE A 414 -1.24 6.79 22.22
CA ILE A 414 -1.61 5.46 21.75
C ILE A 414 -2.16 5.59 20.33
N LYS A 415 -1.56 4.89 19.37
CA LYS A 415 -2.02 4.88 17.98
C LYS A 415 -3.16 3.88 17.82
N HIS A 416 -4.37 4.29 18.14
CA HIS A 416 -5.54 3.49 17.78
C HIS A 416 -5.74 3.48 16.25
N PRO A 417 -6.23 2.38 15.66
CA PRO A 417 -6.68 2.36 14.27
C PRO A 417 -7.64 3.52 14.04
N HIS A 418 -7.39 4.34 13.02
CA HIS A 418 -8.23 5.50 12.73
C HIS A 418 -9.64 5.02 12.36
N ARG A 419 -10.60 5.25 13.25
CA ARG A 419 -12.00 4.92 13.03
C ARG A 419 -12.66 6.05 12.23
N PRO A 420 -13.26 5.77 11.06
CA PRO A 420 -14.07 6.77 10.39
C PRO A 420 -15.29 7.04 11.26
N GLU A 421 -15.36 8.24 11.87
CA GLU A 421 -16.58 8.64 12.57
C GLU A 421 -17.66 8.93 11.54
N TYR A 422 -18.62 8.02 11.42
CA TYR A 422 -19.72 8.19 10.48
C TYR A 422 -20.67 9.32 10.95
N PRO A 423 -21.18 10.15 10.00
CA PRO A 423 -22.20 11.15 10.31
C PRO A 423 -23.43 10.53 10.98
N ARG A 424 -24.16 11.34 11.76
CA ARG A 424 -25.34 10.89 12.52
C ARG A 424 -26.37 10.15 11.67
N HIS A 425 -26.61 10.57 10.42
CA HIS A 425 -27.58 9.91 9.53
C HIS A 425 -27.16 8.47 9.17
N ILE A 426 -25.87 8.21 8.90
CA ILE A 426 -25.37 6.85 8.62
C ILE A 426 -25.49 5.98 9.87
N ARG A 427 -25.09 6.50 11.03
CA ARG A 427 -25.27 5.79 12.32
C ARG A 427 -26.74 5.50 12.62
N SER A 428 -27.63 6.44 12.30
CA SER A 428 -29.08 6.25 12.44
C SER A 428 -29.60 5.15 11.52
N LEU A 429 -29.14 5.08 10.27
CA LEU A 429 -29.49 4.02 9.33
C LEU A 429 -28.95 2.66 9.78
N GLN A 430 -27.72 2.60 10.32
CA GLN A 430 -27.18 1.37 10.94
C GLN A 430 -28.04 0.90 12.12
N ALA A 431 -28.38 1.80 13.04
CA ALA A 431 -29.24 1.48 14.17
C ALA A 431 -30.69 1.14 13.75
N GLN A 432 -31.19 1.74 12.66
CA GLN A 432 -32.50 1.41 12.10
C GLN A 432 -32.48 0.03 11.44
N LYS A 433 -31.44 -0.30 10.68
CA LYS A 433 -31.22 -1.64 10.12
C LYS A 433 -31.25 -2.70 11.22
N GLN A 434 -30.48 -2.50 12.29
CA GLN A 434 -30.45 -3.42 13.43
C GLN A 434 -31.82 -3.55 14.10
N ARG A 435 -32.51 -2.42 14.35
CA ARG A 435 -33.85 -2.44 14.96
C ARG A 435 -34.86 -3.21 14.12
N LEU A 436 -34.90 -2.93 12.82
CA LEU A 436 -35.82 -3.61 11.90
C LEU A 436 -35.52 -5.10 11.79
N PHE A 437 -34.25 -5.49 11.81
CA PHE A 437 -33.86 -6.90 11.83
C PHE A 437 -34.40 -7.61 13.07
N ASN A 438 -34.26 -7.00 14.24
CA ASN A 438 -34.71 -7.60 15.49
C ASN A 438 -36.24 -7.57 15.69
N SER A 439 -36.96 -6.65 15.02
CA SER A 439 -38.39 -6.44 15.25
C SER A 439 -39.30 -7.10 14.21
N ILE A 440 -38.78 -7.41 13.02
CA ILE A 440 -39.56 -8.00 11.92
C ILE A 440 -39.30 -9.51 11.92
N PRO A 441 -40.33 -10.38 11.86
CA PRO A 441 -40.13 -11.83 11.81
C PRO A 441 -39.33 -12.31 10.59
N THR A 442 -39.57 -11.72 9.41
CA THR A 442 -38.84 -12.03 8.15
C THR A 442 -38.20 -10.77 7.56
N PRO A 443 -37.14 -10.25 8.20
CA PRO A 443 -36.58 -8.94 7.86
C PRO A 443 -35.99 -8.92 6.44
N LEU A 444 -35.41 -10.04 6.01
CA LEU A 444 -34.83 -10.22 4.67
C LEU A 444 -35.83 -10.07 3.53
N SER A 445 -37.09 -10.41 3.75
CA SER A 445 -38.17 -10.30 2.76
C SER A 445 -38.85 -8.92 2.79
N SER A 446 -38.61 -8.12 3.84
CA SER A 446 -39.25 -6.82 4.03
C SER A 446 -38.74 -5.75 3.05
N ARG A 447 -39.67 -5.13 2.31
CA ARG A 447 -39.35 -3.97 1.45
C ARG A 447 -38.74 -2.81 2.23
N LEU A 448 -39.21 -2.58 3.47
CA LEU A 448 -38.70 -1.51 4.32
C LEU A 448 -37.24 -1.77 4.73
N TYR A 449 -36.92 -3.01 5.13
CA TYR A 449 -35.56 -3.40 5.47
C TYR A 449 -34.61 -3.27 4.26
N LYS A 450 -35.02 -3.80 3.09
CA LYS A 450 -34.25 -3.68 1.84
C LYS A 450 -33.98 -2.22 1.48
N LYS A 451 -34.98 -1.35 1.61
CA LYS A 451 -34.81 0.11 1.38
C LYS A 451 -33.78 0.72 2.32
N VAL A 452 -33.85 0.44 3.63
CA VAL A 452 -32.86 0.95 4.60
C VAL A 452 -31.45 0.46 4.30
N CYS A 453 -31.29 -0.79 3.86
CA CYS A 453 -30.00 -1.33 3.41
C CYS A 453 -29.46 -0.57 2.18
N SER A 454 -30.30 -0.36 1.16
CA SER A 454 -29.93 0.41 -0.04
C SER A 454 -29.58 1.86 0.29
N ASP A 455 -30.37 2.53 1.14
CA ASP A 455 -30.11 3.89 1.59
C ASP A 455 -28.77 3.96 2.36
N LEU A 456 -28.51 3.01 3.26
CA LEU A 456 -27.25 2.92 3.99
C LEU A 456 -26.06 2.76 3.04
N GLU A 457 -26.15 1.86 2.05
CA GLU A 457 -25.11 1.65 1.06
C GLU A 457 -24.84 2.92 0.22
N TYR A 458 -25.90 3.57 -0.26
CA TYR A 458 -25.81 4.83 -0.99
C TYR A 458 -25.10 5.92 -0.16
N HIS A 459 -25.51 6.10 1.09
CA HIS A 459 -24.93 7.10 1.98
C HIS A 459 -23.48 6.80 2.36
N LEU A 460 -23.10 5.53 2.51
CA LEU A 460 -21.70 5.10 2.72
C LEU A 460 -20.83 5.41 1.50
N LYS A 461 -21.27 5.05 0.28
CA LYS A 461 -20.55 5.37 -0.96
C LYS A 461 -20.38 6.88 -1.12
N LYS A 462 -21.45 7.66 -0.88
CA LYS A 462 -21.41 9.13 -0.92
C LYS A 462 -20.46 9.72 0.12
N PHE A 463 -20.43 9.17 1.33
CA PHE A 463 -19.50 9.59 2.38
C PHE A 463 -18.05 9.34 2.00
N LEU A 464 -17.72 8.15 1.48
CA LEU A 464 -16.37 7.82 1.01
C LEU A 464 -15.95 8.72 -0.16
N ALA A 465 -16.82 8.94 -1.14
CA ALA A 465 -16.57 9.85 -2.26
C ALA A 465 -16.32 11.29 -1.78
N ASN A 466 -17.08 11.79 -0.80
CA ASN A 466 -16.86 13.10 -0.19
C ASN A 466 -15.54 13.14 0.59
N TYR A 467 -15.17 12.07 1.28
CA TYR A 467 -13.89 11.96 1.98
C TYR A 467 -12.71 12.01 0.99
N GLU A 468 -12.77 11.25 -0.09
CA GLU A 468 -11.78 11.26 -1.17
C GLU A 468 -11.66 12.65 -1.81
N ARG A 469 -12.78 13.35 -2.05
CA ARG A 469 -12.79 14.75 -2.51
C ARG A 469 -12.13 15.72 -1.52
N ARG A 470 -12.29 15.52 -0.22
CA ARG A 470 -11.59 16.31 0.81
C ARG A 470 -10.10 16.01 0.89
N LEU A 471 -9.70 14.76 0.65
CA LEU A 471 -8.27 14.41 0.54
C LEU A 471 -7.66 15.04 -0.71
N ALA A 472 -8.43 15.10 -1.79
CA ALA A 472 -8.06 15.67 -3.06
C ALA A 472 -7.90 17.20 -3.03
N SER A 473 -8.75 17.93 -2.29
CA SER A 473 -8.69 19.40 -2.22
C SER A 473 -7.47 19.95 -1.46
N LYS A 474 -6.72 19.11 -0.76
CA LYS A 474 -5.49 19.52 -0.06
C LYS A 474 -4.38 19.79 -1.07
N LYS A 475 -3.63 20.90 -0.88
CA LYS A 475 -2.64 21.56 -1.78
C LYS A 475 -1.69 20.68 -2.61
N ALA A 476 -1.52 19.39 -2.31
CA ALA A 476 -0.64 18.47 -3.04
C ALA A 476 -1.27 17.12 -3.42
N MET A 477 -2.55 16.86 -3.12
CA MET A 477 -3.20 15.53 -3.20
C MET A 477 -2.45 14.37 -2.49
N GLY A 478 -1.34 14.66 -1.79
CA GLY A 478 -0.51 13.69 -1.09
C GLY A 478 -1.30 12.73 -0.20
N PRO A 479 -2.27 13.23 0.58
CA PRO A 479 -3.15 12.38 1.40
C PRO A 479 -4.01 11.41 0.57
N LEU A 480 -4.51 11.83 -0.60
CA LEU A 480 -5.25 10.95 -1.51
C LEU A 480 -4.33 9.86 -2.07
N PHE A 481 -3.13 10.22 -2.52
CA PHE A 481 -2.16 9.24 -2.99
C PHE A 481 -1.74 8.27 -1.87
N GLN A 482 -1.61 8.75 -0.63
CA GLN A 482 -1.33 7.89 0.51
C GLN A 482 -2.49 6.93 0.80
N TYR A 483 -3.73 7.43 0.76
CA TYR A 483 -4.94 6.64 0.91
C TYR A 483 -5.03 5.55 -0.18
N LEU A 484 -4.81 5.92 -1.44
CA LEU A 484 -4.83 4.98 -2.56
C LEU A 484 -3.68 3.97 -2.46
N ARG A 485 -2.44 4.39 -2.13
CA ARG A 485 -1.32 3.47 -1.90
C ARG A 485 -1.62 2.45 -0.81
N LYS A 486 -2.34 2.82 0.25
CA LYS A 486 -2.75 1.86 1.29
C LYS A 486 -3.71 0.80 0.74
N LYS A 487 -4.61 1.18 -0.17
CA LYS A 487 -5.55 0.27 -0.83
C LYS A 487 -4.94 -0.56 -1.97
N MET A 488 -3.89 -0.04 -2.61
CA MET A 488 -3.21 -0.67 -3.75
C MET A 488 -1.95 -1.45 -3.36
N LYS A 489 -1.45 -1.28 -2.13
CA LYS A 489 -0.34 -2.08 -1.64
C LYS A 489 -0.84 -3.51 -1.48
N PRO A 490 -0.25 -4.52 -2.13
CA PRO A 490 -0.41 -5.88 -1.64
C PRO A 490 -0.11 -5.81 -0.15
N LEU A 491 -1.04 -6.27 0.71
CA LEU A 491 -0.67 -6.40 2.11
C LEU A 491 0.53 -7.34 2.08
N SER A 492 1.71 -6.80 2.35
CA SER A 492 2.91 -7.61 2.60
C SER A 492 2.68 -8.27 3.95
N SER A 493 1.74 -9.18 3.99
CA SER A 493 1.79 -10.29 4.89
C SER A 493 2.97 -11.13 4.46
N VAL A 494 4.16 -10.67 4.82
CA VAL A 494 5.18 -11.56 5.30
C VAL A 494 4.60 -12.20 6.58
N ARG A 495 3.58 -13.07 6.43
CA ARG A 495 2.88 -13.70 7.56
C ARG A 495 3.46 -15.07 7.82
N THR A 496 3.95 -15.72 6.78
CA THR A 496 4.75 -16.94 6.89
C THR A 496 5.91 -16.81 5.93
N ILE A 497 7.12 -16.64 6.46
CA ILE A 497 8.34 -16.86 5.67
C ILE A 497 8.78 -18.28 5.98
N THR A 498 9.11 -19.06 4.96
CA THR A 498 9.85 -20.29 5.17
C THR A 498 11.33 -19.96 5.36
N ASP A 499 11.91 -20.50 6.43
CA ASP A 499 13.36 -20.52 6.56
C ASP A 499 14.01 -21.44 5.50
N GLN A 500 15.33 -21.50 5.50
CA GLN A 500 16.08 -22.38 4.58
C GLN A 500 15.78 -23.87 4.82
N SER A 501 15.20 -24.23 5.96
CA SER A 501 14.79 -25.59 6.34
C SER A 501 13.33 -25.89 6.00
N SER A 502 12.65 -25.01 5.25
CA SER A 502 11.22 -25.10 4.88
C SER A 502 10.26 -25.08 6.09
N ILE A 503 10.70 -24.58 7.24
CA ILE A 503 9.87 -24.40 8.42
C ILE A 503 9.16 -23.05 8.33
N PRO A 504 7.83 -23.01 8.47
CA PRO A 504 7.06 -21.77 8.40
C PRO A 504 7.22 -20.92 9.67
N ILE A 505 7.65 -19.67 9.50
CA ILE A 505 7.87 -18.71 10.59
C ILE A 505 6.72 -17.69 10.65
N CYS A 506 5.99 -17.68 11.76
CA CYS A 506 4.77 -16.87 11.92
C CYS A 506 4.91 -15.65 12.85
N SER A 507 5.77 -15.71 13.87
CA SER A 507 5.95 -14.60 14.83
C SER A 507 6.83 -13.49 14.25
N ASP A 508 6.56 -12.24 14.62
CA ASP A 508 7.35 -11.10 14.15
C ASP A 508 8.80 -11.14 14.67
N GLN A 509 9.02 -11.67 15.89
CA GLN A 509 10.36 -11.90 16.44
C GLN A 509 11.14 -12.92 15.60
N SER A 510 10.60 -14.12 15.40
CA SER A 510 11.29 -15.16 14.64
C SER A 510 11.51 -14.76 13.17
N LYS A 511 10.61 -13.96 12.57
CA LYS A 511 10.83 -13.37 11.23
C LYS A 511 11.99 -12.39 11.23
N ALA A 512 12.05 -11.50 12.23
CA ALA A 512 13.14 -10.55 12.36
C ALA A 512 14.47 -11.29 12.46
N ASP A 513 14.57 -12.32 13.31
CA ASP A 513 15.79 -13.12 13.49
C ASP A 513 16.18 -13.89 12.23
N ALA A 514 15.23 -14.56 11.55
CA ALA A 514 15.51 -15.29 10.32
C ALA A 514 15.96 -14.37 9.18
N LEU A 515 15.32 -13.20 9.03
CA LEU A 515 15.73 -12.19 8.06
C LEU A 515 17.10 -11.58 8.44
N GLY A 516 17.34 -11.32 9.72
CA GLY A 516 18.60 -10.80 10.23
C GLY A 516 19.75 -11.76 9.94
N LYS A 517 19.59 -13.03 10.31
CA LYS A 517 20.55 -14.10 10.00
C LYS A 517 20.80 -14.25 8.51
N TYR A 518 19.76 -14.20 7.68
CA TYR A 518 19.92 -14.29 6.22
C TYR A 518 20.65 -13.08 5.63
N PHE A 519 20.31 -11.85 6.03
CA PHE A 519 20.98 -10.67 5.52
C PHE A 519 22.44 -10.60 6.00
N ALA A 520 22.71 -11.02 7.23
CA ALA A 520 24.07 -11.15 7.75
C ALA A 520 24.88 -12.18 6.95
N SER A 521 24.30 -13.32 6.59
CA SER A 521 24.98 -14.37 5.82
C SER A 521 25.32 -13.99 4.38
N VAL A 522 24.96 -12.80 3.93
CA VAL A 522 25.31 -12.29 2.60
C VAL A 522 26.70 -11.65 2.58
N PHE A 523 27.12 -11.08 3.72
CA PHE A 523 28.43 -10.43 3.84
C PHE A 523 29.56 -11.46 3.85
N GLN A 524 30.77 -11.00 3.57
CA GLN A 524 31.98 -11.80 3.57
C GLN A 524 32.77 -11.55 4.86
N ASP A 525 32.93 -12.60 5.68
CA ASP A 525 33.61 -12.51 6.98
C ASP A 525 35.14 -12.38 6.87
N ASN A 526 35.76 -12.75 5.75
CA ASN A 526 37.21 -12.70 5.51
C ASN A 526 37.52 -12.37 4.04
N PRO A 527 37.47 -11.10 3.63
CA PRO A 527 37.78 -10.72 2.25
C PRO A 527 39.30 -10.83 1.98
N ASN A 528 39.70 -11.08 0.73
CA ASN A 528 41.12 -11.14 0.36
C ASN A 528 41.72 -9.73 0.47
N ASN A 529 42.70 -9.56 1.35
CA ASN A 529 43.34 -8.25 1.54
C ASN A 529 44.44 -7.95 0.51
N SER A 530 44.68 -8.85 -0.45
CA SER A 530 45.63 -8.63 -1.54
C SER A 530 45.03 -7.62 -2.53
N PRO A 531 45.54 -6.39 -2.63
CA PRO A 531 44.99 -5.42 -3.57
C PRO A 531 45.25 -5.92 -5.00
N PRO A 532 44.23 -5.95 -5.89
CA PRO A 532 44.46 -6.25 -7.30
C PRO A 532 45.37 -5.18 -7.92
N THR A 533 46.20 -5.56 -8.89
CA THR A 533 47.03 -4.62 -9.66
C THR A 533 46.12 -3.59 -10.33
N SER A 534 46.11 -2.36 -9.80
CA SER A 534 45.26 -1.28 -10.34
C SER A 534 45.73 -0.89 -11.74
N PHE A 535 44.80 -0.84 -12.69
CA PHE A 535 45.06 -0.32 -14.04
C PHE A 535 44.84 1.20 -14.15
N LEU A 536 44.53 1.89 -13.04
CA LEU A 536 44.27 3.33 -13.02
C LEU A 536 45.57 4.11 -12.83
N SER A 537 45.80 5.14 -13.64
CA SER A 537 46.93 6.05 -13.47
C SER A 537 46.73 6.96 -12.26
N SER A 538 47.77 7.12 -11.43
CA SER A 538 47.75 8.03 -10.29
C SER A 538 47.48 9.48 -10.75
N ILE A 539 46.58 10.17 -10.05
CA ILE A 539 46.26 11.58 -10.30
C ILE A 539 47.09 12.43 -9.33
N GLY A 540 48.05 13.20 -9.85
CA GLY A 540 48.94 14.06 -9.06
C GLY A 540 48.35 15.43 -8.66
N HIS A 541 47.03 15.55 -8.50
CA HIS A 541 46.35 16.81 -8.18
C HIS A 541 45.70 16.77 -6.80
N LYS A 542 45.72 17.92 -6.11
CA LYS A 542 45.15 18.11 -4.76
C LYS A 542 43.68 18.52 -4.82
N CYS A 543 42.85 17.87 -4.01
CA CYS A 543 41.48 18.32 -3.76
C CYS A 543 41.49 19.32 -2.59
N SER A 544 40.89 20.50 -2.78
CA SER A 544 40.92 21.62 -1.82
C SER A 544 40.41 21.24 -0.42
N GLU A 545 40.89 21.95 0.62
CA GLU A 545 40.54 21.74 2.02
C GLU A 545 39.04 21.49 2.24
N LEU A 546 38.73 20.40 2.94
CA LEU A 546 37.38 19.86 3.01
C LEU A 546 36.55 20.43 4.18
N LEU A 547 36.59 21.75 4.41
CA LEU A 547 35.75 22.34 5.46
C LEU A 547 34.26 22.26 5.06
N ILE A 548 33.41 21.88 6.00
CA ILE A 548 31.96 21.85 5.81
C ILE A 548 31.39 23.18 6.31
N HIS A 549 30.72 23.91 5.42
CA HIS A 549 30.11 25.18 5.77
C HIS A 549 28.67 25.00 6.33
N PRO A 550 28.24 25.88 7.26
CA PRO A 550 26.88 25.83 7.82
C PRO A 550 25.77 25.89 6.77
N GLU A 551 25.98 26.63 5.69
CA GLU A 551 25.03 26.80 4.58
C GLU A 551 24.77 25.46 3.86
N GLU A 552 25.81 24.63 3.68
CA GLU A 552 25.69 23.29 3.08
C GLU A 552 24.80 22.40 3.94
N THR A 553 25.05 22.39 5.26
CA THR A 553 24.29 21.61 6.23
C THR A 553 22.82 22.05 6.25
N LEU A 554 22.57 23.35 6.31
CA LEU A 554 21.23 23.92 6.34
C LEU A 554 20.44 23.57 5.07
N ARG A 555 21.09 23.64 3.90
CA ARG A 555 20.49 23.29 2.60
C ARG A 555 19.99 21.86 2.60
N PHE A 556 20.78 20.90 3.08
CA PHE A 556 20.39 19.50 3.12
C PHE A 556 19.31 19.20 4.18
N LEU A 557 19.39 19.83 5.36
CA LEU A 557 18.40 19.67 6.42
C LEU A 557 17.00 20.13 5.96
N LYS A 558 16.89 21.29 5.32
CA LYS A 558 15.62 21.82 4.79
C LYS A 558 14.98 20.87 3.75
N ASN A 559 15.83 20.20 2.97
CA ASN A 559 15.43 19.29 1.89
C ASN A 559 15.18 17.85 2.35
N LEU A 560 15.34 17.53 3.63
CA LEU A 560 14.99 16.20 4.17
C LEU A 560 13.50 15.89 3.94
N LYS A 561 13.14 14.62 3.82
CA LYS A 561 11.74 14.20 3.80
C LYS A 561 11.20 14.21 5.24
N PRO A 562 9.98 14.69 5.50
CA PRO A 562 9.39 14.65 6.83
C PRO A 562 8.98 13.21 7.18
N SER A 563 9.93 12.41 7.67
CA SER A 563 9.70 11.03 8.08
C SER A 563 9.65 10.91 9.60
N THR A 564 8.75 10.08 10.10
CA THR A 564 8.66 9.69 11.52
C THR A 564 9.26 8.31 11.80
N THR A 565 9.94 7.72 10.80
CA THR A 565 10.66 6.46 10.99
C THR A 565 11.77 6.65 12.01
N GLU A 566 11.86 5.71 12.92
CA GLU A 566 12.87 5.62 13.97
C GLU A 566 14.22 5.14 13.40
N SER A 567 15.30 5.68 13.95
CA SER A 567 16.69 5.31 13.70
C SER A 567 17.39 5.03 15.04
N PHE A 568 18.65 4.58 15.01
CA PHE A 568 19.42 4.26 16.22
C PHE A 568 19.64 5.42 17.18
N ASP A 569 19.55 6.66 16.71
CA ASP A 569 19.58 7.85 17.56
C ASP A 569 18.20 8.19 18.16
N GLY A 570 17.16 7.41 17.91
CA GLY A 570 15.81 7.64 18.45
C GLY A 570 15.16 8.98 18.02
N ILE A 571 15.77 9.74 17.10
CA ILE A 571 15.32 11.07 16.69
C ILE A 571 14.81 11.00 15.24
N PRO A 572 13.51 11.16 15.00
CA PRO A 572 12.99 11.04 13.64
C PRO A 572 13.43 12.19 12.71
N GLN A 573 13.57 11.88 11.43
CA GLN A 573 13.99 12.82 10.38
C GLN A 573 13.14 14.11 10.32
N ILE A 574 11.85 14.05 10.68
CA ILE A 574 10.98 15.23 10.74
C ILE A 574 11.48 16.29 11.73
N VAL A 575 12.11 15.88 12.85
CA VAL A 575 12.66 16.80 13.85
C VAL A 575 13.79 17.61 13.25
N TYR A 576 14.77 16.94 12.64
CA TYR A 576 15.88 17.60 11.94
C TYR A 576 15.43 18.56 10.84
N LYS A 577 14.38 18.19 10.07
CA LYS A 577 13.81 19.07 9.05
C LYS A 577 13.16 20.32 9.65
N LYS A 578 12.31 20.13 10.67
CA LYS A 578 11.50 21.20 11.28
C LYS A 578 12.33 22.11 12.20
N CYS A 579 13.41 21.60 12.76
CA CYS A 579 14.35 22.33 13.60
C CYS A 579 15.64 22.72 12.86
N ALA A 580 15.64 22.68 11.53
CA ALA A 580 16.84 22.91 10.72
C ALA A 580 17.57 24.23 11.04
N LEU A 581 16.83 25.31 11.32
CA LEU A 581 17.42 26.62 11.66
C LEU A 581 18.07 26.65 13.05
N ALA A 582 17.64 25.81 13.99
CA ALA A 582 18.28 25.69 15.29
C ALA A 582 19.47 24.71 15.25
N LEU A 583 19.36 23.65 14.43
CA LEU A 583 20.30 22.53 14.46
C LEU A 583 21.44 22.60 13.44
N TYR A 584 21.38 23.47 12.42
CA TYR A 584 22.39 23.44 11.36
C TYR A 584 23.81 23.75 11.84
N LYS A 585 24.01 24.81 12.64
CA LYS A 585 25.32 25.18 13.19
C LYS A 585 25.93 24.08 14.08
N PRO A 586 25.22 23.54 15.10
CA PRO A 586 25.80 22.48 15.92
C PRO A 586 26.10 21.21 15.12
N LEU A 587 25.24 20.84 14.17
CA LEU A 587 25.51 19.70 13.29
C LEU A 587 26.73 19.93 12.38
N THR A 588 26.91 21.14 11.85
CA THR A 588 28.12 21.48 11.08
C THR A 588 29.38 21.34 11.93
N HIS A 589 29.33 21.74 13.20
CA HIS A 589 30.45 21.57 14.11
C HIS A 589 30.77 20.08 14.33
N ILE A 590 29.75 19.24 14.58
CA ILE A 590 29.90 17.79 14.69
C ILE A 590 30.46 17.19 13.40
N PHE A 591 30.01 17.62 12.23
CA PHE A 591 30.51 17.14 10.94
C PHE A 591 31.99 17.47 10.73
N ASN A 592 32.42 18.69 11.07
CA ASN A 592 33.81 19.07 10.99
C ASN A 592 34.67 18.31 12.02
N ILE A 593 34.21 18.13 13.26
CA ILE A 593 34.92 17.29 14.25
C ILE A 593 35.07 15.85 13.73
N SER A 594 33.97 15.25 13.28
CA SER A 594 33.95 13.89 12.73
C SER A 594 34.94 13.73 11.59
N LEU A 595 35.01 14.71 10.69
CA LEU A 595 35.93 14.70 9.56
C LEU A 595 37.40 14.90 9.99
N LEU A 596 37.66 15.86 10.88
CA LEU A 596 39.01 16.18 11.38
C LEU A 596 39.63 15.00 12.14
N LEU A 597 38.83 14.30 12.94
CA LEU A 597 39.27 13.08 13.65
C LEU A 597 39.33 11.86 12.71
N GLY A 598 38.67 11.91 11.55
CA GLY A 598 38.47 10.73 10.71
C GLY A 598 37.53 9.70 11.35
N GLU A 599 36.69 10.12 12.28
CA GLU A 599 35.82 9.24 13.07
C GLU A 599 34.35 9.45 12.73
N VAL A 600 33.63 8.36 12.47
CA VAL A 600 32.17 8.37 12.39
C VAL A 600 31.58 8.16 13.78
N PRO A 601 30.55 8.93 14.19
CA PRO A 601 29.79 8.64 15.39
C PRO A 601 29.21 7.21 15.36
N ASP A 602 29.35 6.47 16.45
CA ASP A 602 28.93 5.08 16.57
C ASP A 602 27.46 4.82 16.19
N LEU A 603 26.55 5.71 16.59
CA LEU A 603 25.13 5.63 16.23
C LEU A 603 24.87 5.73 14.72
N TRP A 604 25.80 6.30 13.94
CA TRP A 604 25.68 6.42 12.48
C TRP A 604 26.10 5.15 11.75
N ARG A 605 26.90 4.29 12.38
CA ARG A 605 27.34 2.99 11.83
C ARG A 605 26.29 1.88 11.98
N ASN A 606 25.32 2.06 12.88
CA ASN A 606 24.26 1.09 13.13
C ASN A 606 23.05 1.36 12.24
N ALA A 607 22.56 0.34 11.54
CA ALA A 607 21.44 0.45 10.60
C ALA A 607 20.24 -0.39 11.04
N ILE A 608 19.05 0.21 11.09
CA ILE A 608 17.80 -0.54 11.23
C ILE A 608 17.35 -0.95 9.83
N ILE A 609 17.29 -2.26 9.58
CA ILE A 609 16.86 -2.82 8.31
C ILE A 609 15.35 -2.98 8.28
N THR A 610 14.71 -2.38 7.28
CA THR A 610 13.31 -2.68 6.94
C THR A 610 13.29 -3.61 5.72
N PRO A 611 12.78 -4.84 5.84
CA PRO A 611 12.71 -5.77 4.72
C PRO A 611 11.66 -5.29 3.70
N ILE A 612 12.05 -5.23 2.43
CA ILE A 612 11.15 -4.90 1.32
C ILE A 612 11.01 -6.08 0.36
N PRO A 613 9.79 -6.53 0.05
CA PRO A 613 9.55 -7.58 -0.94
C PRO A 613 10.18 -7.29 -2.31
N LYS A 614 10.95 -8.24 -2.86
CA LYS A 614 11.44 -8.25 -4.26
C LYS A 614 10.35 -8.67 -5.23
N VAL A 615 9.47 -9.56 -4.79
CA VAL A 615 8.35 -10.14 -5.55
C VAL A 615 7.03 -9.89 -4.82
N SER A 616 5.91 -9.98 -5.54
CA SER A 616 4.58 -9.72 -4.98
C SER A 616 4.17 -10.72 -3.90
N GLU A 617 4.62 -11.97 -4.00
CA GLU A 617 4.40 -13.05 -3.03
C GLU A 617 5.75 -13.48 -2.45
N THR A 618 6.13 -12.90 -1.32
CA THR A 618 7.39 -13.26 -0.61
C THR A 618 7.18 -14.57 0.12
N LYS A 619 7.86 -15.64 -0.31
CA LYS A 619 7.79 -16.95 0.35
C LYS A 619 9.03 -17.21 1.20
N TYR A 620 10.19 -16.85 0.67
CA TYR A 620 11.49 -17.10 1.31
C TYR A 620 12.12 -15.81 1.85
N VAL A 621 13.02 -15.93 2.82
CA VAL A 621 13.83 -14.79 3.31
C VAL A 621 14.62 -14.10 2.17
N SER A 622 15.02 -14.88 1.15
CA SER A 622 15.76 -14.41 -0.03
C SER A 622 14.96 -13.50 -0.96
N ASP A 623 13.63 -13.55 -0.86
CA ASP A 623 12.70 -12.72 -1.62
C ASP A 623 12.59 -11.29 -1.06
N SER A 624 13.36 -10.94 -0.04
CA SER A 624 13.37 -9.59 0.55
C SER A 624 14.67 -8.83 0.27
N ARG A 625 14.59 -7.51 0.15
CA ARG A 625 15.73 -6.57 0.11
C ARG A 625 15.93 -5.93 1.49
N PRO A 626 17.17 -5.84 1.99
CA PRO A 626 17.47 -5.06 3.17
C PRO A 626 17.55 -3.57 2.81
N ILE A 627 16.66 -2.73 3.35
CA ILE A 627 16.83 -1.27 3.26
C ILE A 627 17.28 -0.72 4.59
N SER A 628 18.44 -0.06 4.57
CA SER A 628 19.05 0.56 5.75
C SER A 628 18.37 1.87 6.15
N ILE A 629 18.15 2.02 7.45
CA ILE A 629 17.72 3.27 8.08
C ILE A 629 18.78 3.65 9.10
N ILE A 630 19.59 4.65 8.73
CA ILE A 630 20.52 5.33 9.62
C ILE A 630 19.98 6.70 10.08
N PRO A 631 20.57 7.30 11.14
CA PRO A 631 20.28 8.65 11.59
C PRO A 631 20.29 9.72 10.48
N ALA A 632 19.41 10.70 10.56
CA ALA A 632 19.33 11.76 9.55
C ALA A 632 20.60 12.60 9.41
N PRO A 633 21.35 12.93 10.49
CA PRO A 633 22.63 13.61 10.38
C PRO A 633 23.67 12.84 9.56
N ALA A 634 23.74 11.51 9.70
CA ALA A 634 24.60 10.65 8.90
C ALA A 634 24.29 10.79 7.39
N LYS A 635 22.99 10.76 7.04
CA LYS A 635 22.53 10.97 5.65
C LYS A 635 22.85 12.36 5.09
N VAL A 636 22.91 13.37 5.96
CA VAL A 636 23.31 14.73 5.56
C VAL A 636 24.82 14.77 5.30
N MET A 637 25.62 14.17 6.20
CA MET A 637 27.07 14.05 6.03
C MET A 637 27.43 13.31 4.74
N GLU A 638 26.78 12.17 4.48
CA GLU A 638 26.97 11.42 3.22
C GLU A 638 26.67 12.25 1.97
N LYS A 639 25.63 13.09 2.00
CA LYS A 639 25.30 13.97 0.86
C LYS A 639 26.38 15.01 0.60
N ILE A 640 26.92 15.59 1.66
CA ILE A 640 28.00 16.56 1.58
C ILE A 640 29.25 15.90 1.00
N ILE A 641 29.67 14.76 1.58
CA ILE A 641 30.83 13.99 1.07
C ILE A 641 30.61 13.56 -0.38
N ARG A 642 29.42 13.08 -0.72
CA ARG A 642 29.06 12.67 -2.09
C ARG A 642 29.20 13.82 -3.08
N GLU A 643 28.70 15.01 -2.77
CA GLU A 643 28.83 16.15 -3.70
C GLU A 643 30.30 16.52 -3.94
N LYS A 644 31.12 16.51 -2.88
CA LYS A 644 32.56 16.81 -2.99
C LYS A 644 33.28 15.75 -3.83
N LEU A 645 33.09 14.46 -3.52
CA LEU A 645 33.67 13.34 -4.28
C LEU A 645 33.19 13.31 -5.73
N GLN A 646 31.90 13.52 -5.98
CA GLN A 646 31.34 13.52 -7.34
C GLN A 646 31.96 14.62 -8.20
N SER A 647 32.16 15.82 -7.65
CA SER A 647 32.80 16.93 -8.38
C SER A 647 34.24 16.59 -8.78
N TRP A 648 34.96 15.90 -7.92
CA TRP A 648 36.32 15.41 -8.18
C TRP A 648 36.35 14.39 -9.31
N PHE A 649 35.53 13.34 -9.23
CA PHE A 649 35.52 12.28 -10.23
C PHE A 649 35.04 12.73 -11.61
N GLN A 650 34.14 13.73 -11.65
CA GLN A 650 33.73 14.35 -12.89
C GLN A 650 34.87 15.15 -13.53
N ARG A 651 35.66 15.90 -12.72
CA ARG A 651 36.79 16.69 -13.21
C ARG A 651 37.88 15.83 -13.86
N PHE A 652 38.12 14.62 -13.35
CA PHE A 652 39.18 13.73 -13.84
C PHE A 652 38.67 12.56 -14.69
N HIS A 653 37.40 12.58 -15.10
CA HIS A 653 36.81 11.54 -15.95
C HIS A 653 37.03 10.10 -15.45
N ILE A 654 36.95 9.90 -14.13
CA ILE A 654 37.21 8.58 -13.50
C ILE A 654 36.15 7.54 -13.86
N ILE A 655 34.89 7.96 -13.96
CA ILE A 655 33.78 7.06 -14.23
C ILE A 655 33.68 6.85 -15.75
N PRO A 656 33.67 5.60 -16.26
CA PRO A 656 33.61 5.33 -17.69
C PRO A 656 32.41 5.97 -18.39
N GLU A 657 32.61 6.44 -19.63
CA GLU A 657 31.52 6.96 -20.48
C GLU A 657 30.41 5.92 -20.73
N ASN A 658 30.74 4.62 -20.66
CA ASN A 658 29.80 3.52 -20.87
C ASN A 658 28.96 3.17 -19.62
N GLN A 659 29.18 3.85 -18.50
CA GLN A 659 28.34 3.73 -17.31
C GLN A 659 27.13 4.65 -17.41
N HIS A 660 25.93 4.11 -17.23
CA HIS A 660 24.69 4.88 -17.24
C HIS A 660 23.93 4.82 -15.91
N GLY A 661 24.32 3.93 -14.99
CA GLY A 661 23.73 3.81 -13.66
C GLY A 661 24.24 4.89 -12.71
N PHE A 662 23.33 5.45 -11.90
CA PHE A 662 23.63 6.42 -10.83
C PHE A 662 24.33 7.73 -11.25
N LEU A 663 24.37 8.04 -12.55
CA LEU A 663 24.97 9.27 -13.08
C LEU A 663 23.92 10.28 -13.52
N ALA A 664 24.16 11.56 -13.23
CA ALA A 664 23.35 12.66 -13.76
C ALA A 664 23.52 12.73 -15.29
N GLY A 665 22.42 12.97 -16.02
CA GLY A 665 22.43 12.96 -17.50
C GLY A 665 22.33 11.55 -18.12
N SER A 666 22.43 10.49 -17.33
CA SER A 666 22.24 9.11 -17.77
C SER A 666 20.97 8.49 -17.16
N SER A 667 20.42 7.50 -17.85
CA SER A 667 19.23 6.75 -17.45
C SER A 667 19.17 5.38 -18.13
N THR A 668 18.23 4.54 -17.72
CA THR A 668 17.89 3.30 -18.42
C THR A 668 17.58 3.54 -19.90
N LEU A 669 16.85 4.61 -20.20
CA LEU A 669 16.55 5.03 -21.57
C LEU A 669 17.81 5.34 -22.38
N THR A 670 18.77 6.08 -21.82
CA THR A 670 20.02 6.40 -22.56
C THR A 670 20.85 5.16 -22.86
N ASN A 671 20.92 4.21 -21.91
CA ASN A 671 21.67 2.97 -22.10
C ASN A 671 21.03 2.10 -23.19
N LEU A 672 19.70 1.90 -23.11
CA LEU A 672 18.93 1.18 -24.11
C LEU A 672 19.03 1.85 -25.49
N ALA A 673 18.82 3.16 -25.58
CA ALA A 673 18.89 3.89 -26.85
C ALA A 673 20.25 3.71 -27.53
N ASP A 674 21.34 3.75 -26.76
CA ASP A 674 22.68 3.59 -27.31
C ASP A 674 22.96 2.17 -27.80
N CYS A 675 22.61 1.14 -27.01
CA CYS A 675 22.75 -0.26 -27.40
C CYS A 675 21.92 -0.59 -28.64
N LEU A 676 20.63 -0.26 -28.61
CA LEU A 676 19.70 -0.65 -29.66
C LEU A 676 20.00 0.08 -30.97
N PHE A 677 20.55 1.30 -30.93
CA PHE A 677 21.05 1.96 -32.12
C PHE A 677 22.16 1.14 -32.79
N ASP A 678 23.17 0.73 -32.03
CA ASP A 678 24.30 -0.08 -32.55
C ASP A 678 23.79 -1.40 -33.15
N TRP A 679 22.91 -2.10 -32.43
CA TRP A 679 22.34 -3.37 -32.89
C TRP A 679 21.53 -3.21 -34.18
N SER A 680 20.82 -2.10 -34.33
CA SER A 680 19.98 -1.85 -35.50
C SER A 680 20.79 -1.46 -36.72
N VAL A 681 21.86 -0.69 -36.54
CA VAL A 681 22.81 -0.40 -37.62
C VAL A 681 23.40 -1.71 -38.13
N ALA A 682 23.87 -2.59 -37.23
CA ALA A 682 24.42 -3.89 -37.59
C ALA A 682 23.43 -4.76 -38.37
N LEU A 683 22.19 -4.90 -37.88
CA LEU A 683 21.15 -5.70 -38.53
C LEU A 683 20.77 -5.16 -39.91
N ASN A 684 20.68 -3.83 -40.07
CA ASN A 684 20.37 -3.21 -41.36
C ASN A 684 21.52 -3.35 -42.36
N THR A 685 22.76 -3.55 -41.91
CA THR A 685 23.91 -3.87 -42.76
C THR A 685 24.09 -5.38 -42.99
N GLY A 686 23.12 -6.20 -42.59
CA GLY A 686 23.15 -7.67 -42.79
C GLY A 686 24.01 -8.44 -41.78
N LEU A 687 24.50 -7.79 -40.72
CA LEU A 687 25.28 -8.43 -39.66
C LEU A 687 24.34 -9.03 -38.59
N SER A 688 24.82 -10.07 -37.91
CA SER A 688 24.23 -10.61 -36.68
C SER A 688 24.84 -9.94 -35.45
N VAL A 689 24.17 -10.04 -34.30
CA VAL A 689 24.62 -9.49 -33.01
C VAL A 689 24.39 -10.50 -31.90
N ASP A 690 25.41 -10.74 -31.10
CA ASP A 690 25.30 -11.46 -29.83
C ASP A 690 25.41 -10.48 -28.67
N VAL A 691 24.45 -10.55 -27.74
CA VAL A 691 24.43 -9.74 -26.51
C VAL A 691 24.49 -10.67 -25.30
N ILE A 692 25.58 -10.60 -24.55
CA ILE A 692 25.72 -11.29 -23.27
C ILE A 692 25.26 -10.37 -22.14
N TYR A 693 24.27 -10.81 -21.37
CA TYR A 693 23.89 -10.22 -20.10
C TYR A 693 24.64 -10.92 -18.96
N VAL A 694 25.35 -10.14 -18.14
CA VAL A 694 26.03 -10.65 -16.95
C VAL A 694 25.40 -10.04 -15.69
N ASP A 695 24.95 -10.91 -14.77
CA ASP A 695 24.37 -10.55 -13.47
C ASP A 695 25.40 -10.81 -12.36
N LEU A 696 25.57 -9.86 -11.45
CA LEU A 696 26.46 -9.99 -10.30
C LEU A 696 25.69 -10.48 -9.06
N SER A 697 26.28 -11.41 -8.32
CA SER A 697 25.69 -11.98 -7.10
C SER A 697 25.82 -11.01 -5.92
N LYS A 698 24.75 -10.23 -5.67
CA LYS A 698 24.61 -9.36 -4.49
C LYS A 698 25.77 -8.34 -4.37
N ALA A 699 26.10 -7.70 -5.49
CA ALA A 699 27.33 -6.91 -5.67
C ALA A 699 27.55 -5.84 -4.59
N PHE A 700 26.50 -5.12 -4.19
CA PHE A 700 26.59 -4.08 -3.15
C PHE A 700 26.98 -4.63 -1.78
N ASP A 701 26.52 -5.83 -1.42
CA ASP A 701 26.76 -6.43 -0.10
C ASP A 701 28.16 -7.09 0.00
N LYS A 702 28.80 -7.36 -1.14
CA LYS A 702 30.11 -8.05 -1.24
C LYS A 702 31.30 -7.13 -1.46
N VAL A 703 31.12 -5.81 -1.58
CA VAL A 703 32.24 -4.88 -1.80
C VAL A 703 33.29 -5.01 -0.69
N ASN A 704 34.52 -5.35 -1.05
CA ASN A 704 35.65 -5.43 -0.11
C ASN A 704 36.10 -4.01 0.29
N HIS A 705 36.06 -3.71 1.59
CA HIS A 705 36.40 -2.38 2.12
C HIS A 705 37.87 -2.02 1.90
N HIS A 706 38.79 -2.97 2.08
CA HIS A 706 40.23 -2.74 1.89
C HIS A 706 40.55 -2.39 0.43
N ILE A 707 39.99 -3.14 -0.52
CA ILE A 707 40.14 -2.86 -1.96
C ILE A 707 39.55 -1.50 -2.31
N LEU A 708 38.35 -1.17 -1.80
CA LEU A 708 37.71 0.12 -2.04
C LEU A 708 38.55 1.30 -1.52
N LEU A 709 39.07 1.20 -0.28
CA LEU A 709 39.90 2.24 0.34
C LEU A 709 41.23 2.41 -0.41
N THR A 710 41.88 1.30 -0.78
CA THR A 710 43.11 1.32 -1.58
C THR A 710 42.90 2.00 -2.93
N ARG A 711 41.75 1.78 -3.58
CA ARG A 711 41.42 2.44 -4.85
C ARG A 711 41.17 3.94 -4.70
N LEU A 712 40.51 4.36 -3.62
CA LEU A 712 40.34 5.78 -3.33
C LEU A 712 41.71 6.47 -3.16
N ASP A 713 42.64 5.79 -2.49
CA ASP A 713 44.02 6.26 -2.33
C ASP A 713 44.73 6.42 -3.69
N PHE A 714 44.70 5.39 -4.54
CA PHE A 714 45.29 5.43 -5.89
C PHE A 714 44.70 6.52 -6.80
N LEU A 715 43.42 6.86 -6.62
CA LEU A 715 42.72 7.90 -7.38
C LEU A 715 43.06 9.34 -6.94
N GLY A 716 44.06 9.52 -6.07
CA GLY A 716 44.49 10.83 -5.59
C GLY A 716 43.54 11.45 -4.57
N VAL A 717 42.63 10.65 -3.99
CA VAL A 717 41.85 11.07 -2.79
C VAL A 717 42.73 11.01 -1.52
N SER A 718 43.90 10.36 -1.63
CA SER A 718 44.93 10.21 -0.60
C SER A 718 45.44 11.52 0.02
N ASP A 719 45.56 12.59 -0.78
CA ASP A 719 45.91 13.94 -0.31
C ASP A 719 44.81 14.57 0.58
N GLN A 720 43.66 13.89 0.73
CA GLN A 720 42.58 14.16 1.68
C GLN A 720 42.46 13.02 2.71
N LEU A 721 43.56 12.70 3.41
CA LEU A 721 43.64 11.73 4.52
C LEU A 721 42.39 11.72 5.44
N LEU A 722 41.77 12.88 5.67
CA LEU A 722 40.55 13.02 6.48
C LEU A 722 39.34 12.29 5.90
N ILE A 723 39.05 12.38 4.59
CA ILE A 723 37.92 11.67 3.98
C ILE A 723 38.19 10.18 3.93
N VAL A 724 39.40 9.78 3.55
CA VAL A 724 39.75 8.35 3.45
C VAL A 724 39.62 7.70 4.83
N ARG A 725 40.17 8.31 5.89
CA ARG A 725 39.99 7.84 7.28
C ARG A 725 38.53 7.86 7.71
N TRP A 726 37.77 8.90 7.34
CA TRP A 726 36.34 8.95 7.64
C TRP A 726 35.57 7.83 6.93
N LEU A 727 35.89 7.52 5.66
CA LEU A 727 35.27 6.43 4.90
C LEU A 727 35.65 5.06 5.47
N GLU A 728 36.90 4.89 5.90
CA GLU A 728 37.34 3.72 6.63
C GLU A 728 36.52 3.54 7.92
N SER A 729 36.38 4.60 8.73
CA SER A 729 35.51 4.58 9.92
C SER A 729 34.03 4.39 9.59
N TYR A 730 33.55 4.84 8.43
CA TYR A 730 32.17 4.69 7.98
C TYR A 730 31.83 3.25 7.56
N LEU A 731 32.80 2.54 6.98
CA LEU A 731 32.66 1.18 6.45
C LEU A 731 32.96 0.12 7.52
N THR A 732 33.87 0.39 8.45
CA THR A 732 34.31 -0.55 9.49
C THR A 732 33.31 -0.67 10.65
N SER A 733 33.32 -1.84 11.31
CA SER A 733 32.54 -2.15 12.53
C SER A 733 31.05 -1.82 12.46
N ARG A 734 30.46 -1.86 11.26
CA ARG A 734 29.04 -1.64 11.05
C ARG A 734 28.21 -2.80 11.58
N LYS A 735 27.01 -2.49 12.06
CA LYS A 735 26.05 -3.48 12.53
C LYS A 735 24.66 -3.20 11.98
N LEU A 736 23.90 -4.26 11.78
CA LEU A 736 22.50 -4.20 11.39
C LEU A 736 21.60 -4.93 12.37
N THR A 737 20.35 -4.50 12.47
CA THR A 737 19.23 -5.25 13.08
C THR A 737 18.03 -5.14 12.16
N VAL A 738 17.22 -6.18 12.06
CA VAL A 738 16.00 -6.19 11.25
C VAL A 738 14.81 -5.85 12.13
N LYS A 739 13.98 -4.90 11.69
CA LYS A 739 12.71 -4.55 12.35
C LYS A 739 11.53 -5.16 11.59
N VAL A 740 10.75 -5.99 12.27
CA VAL A 740 9.47 -6.53 11.79
C VAL A 740 8.39 -6.13 12.79
N GLY A 741 7.37 -5.39 12.34
CA GLY A 741 6.36 -4.86 13.26
C GLY A 741 6.98 -3.95 14.32
N THR A 742 6.90 -4.38 15.58
CA THR A 742 7.49 -3.69 16.75
C THR A 742 8.72 -4.41 17.33
N THR A 743 9.09 -5.58 16.80
CA THR A 743 10.21 -6.38 17.29
C THR A 743 11.46 -6.14 16.46
N PHE A 744 12.62 -6.41 17.08
CA PHE A 744 13.93 -6.29 16.48
C PHE A 744 14.66 -7.64 16.56
N SER A 745 15.46 -7.93 15.54
CA SER A 745 16.37 -9.07 15.59
C SER A 745 17.55 -8.80 16.51
N GLU A 746 18.36 -9.83 16.74
CA GLU A 746 19.74 -9.64 17.21
C GLU A 746 20.53 -8.69 16.30
N MET A 747 21.62 -8.14 16.84
CA MET A 747 22.54 -7.27 16.11
C MET A 747 23.59 -8.12 15.38
N TYR A 748 23.70 -7.93 14.07
CA TYR A 748 24.65 -8.66 13.23
C TYR A 748 25.74 -7.74 12.66
N PRO A 749 27.01 -8.18 12.62
CA PRO A 749 28.09 -7.41 11.99
C PRO A 749 27.94 -7.36 10.46
N CYS A 750 28.46 -6.30 9.85
CA CYS A 750 28.52 -6.11 8.39
C CYS A 750 30.00 -5.97 7.96
N PRO A 751 30.75 -7.08 7.80
CA PRO A 751 32.18 -7.06 7.52
C PRO A 751 32.54 -6.63 6.09
N SER A 752 31.59 -6.66 5.15
CA SER A 752 31.78 -6.26 3.76
C SER A 752 30.60 -5.42 3.27
N GLY A 753 30.73 -4.91 2.05
CA GLY A 753 29.66 -4.25 1.33
C GLY A 753 29.53 -2.76 1.59
N VAL A 754 28.79 -2.09 0.70
CA VAL A 754 28.34 -0.72 0.89
C VAL A 754 26.85 -0.73 1.25
N PRO A 755 26.39 0.07 2.23
CA PRO A 755 25.04 -0.06 2.76
C PRO A 755 23.94 0.17 1.70
N GLN A 756 23.04 -0.80 1.52
CA GLN A 756 21.92 -0.64 0.59
C GLN A 756 20.91 0.43 1.07
N GLY A 757 20.58 1.36 0.18
CA GLY A 757 19.64 2.44 0.44
C GLY A 757 20.27 3.74 0.96
N GLU A 758 21.58 3.73 1.20
CA GLU A 758 22.32 4.93 1.62
C GLU A 758 22.81 5.76 0.44
N VAL A 759 23.10 7.04 0.71
CA VAL A 759 23.29 8.06 -0.33
C VAL A 759 24.64 7.90 -1.02
N LEU A 760 25.66 7.55 -0.25
CA LEU A 760 27.03 7.47 -0.73
C LEU A 760 27.35 6.14 -1.43
N SER A 761 26.64 5.06 -1.07
CA SER A 761 26.88 3.70 -1.55
C SER A 761 26.92 3.56 -3.08
N PRO A 762 26.00 4.17 -3.87
CA PRO A 762 26.07 4.09 -5.32
C PRO A 762 27.36 4.68 -5.90
N LEU A 763 27.84 5.80 -5.35
CA LEU A 763 29.07 6.44 -5.83
C LEU A 763 30.29 5.56 -5.50
N LEU A 764 30.35 4.99 -4.29
CA LEU A 764 31.41 4.06 -3.90
C LEU A 764 31.45 2.82 -4.80
N PHE A 765 30.28 2.28 -5.17
CA PHE A 765 30.20 1.16 -6.11
C PHE A 765 30.70 1.52 -7.52
N LEU A 766 30.41 2.72 -8.02
CA LEU A 766 30.95 3.19 -9.30
C LEU A 766 32.48 3.31 -9.29
N ILE A 767 33.06 3.73 -8.17
CA ILE A 767 34.52 3.81 -7.99
C ILE A 767 35.14 2.41 -7.95
N TYR A 768 34.49 1.50 -7.24
CA TYR A 768 34.91 0.11 -7.12
C TYR A 768 35.02 -0.58 -8.49
N THR A 769 34.10 -0.25 -9.40
CA THR A 769 33.98 -0.84 -10.74
C THR A 769 34.52 0.04 -11.88
N ALA A 770 35.23 1.13 -11.57
CA ALA A 770 35.57 2.17 -12.55
C ALA A 770 36.43 1.69 -13.74
N ASP A 771 37.29 0.70 -13.56
CA ASP A 771 38.17 0.14 -14.59
C ASP A 771 37.55 -1.04 -15.35
N LEU A 772 36.43 -1.58 -14.86
CA LEU A 772 35.78 -2.77 -15.41
C LEU A 772 35.49 -2.63 -16.91
N SER A 773 34.87 -1.52 -17.34
CA SER A 773 34.51 -1.33 -18.75
C SER A 773 35.73 -1.34 -19.67
N ASN A 774 36.84 -0.73 -19.25
CA ASN A 774 38.05 -0.63 -20.07
C ASN A 774 38.79 -1.96 -20.12
N MET A 775 38.82 -2.68 -18.99
CA MET A 775 39.44 -3.99 -18.88
C MET A 775 38.76 -5.04 -19.78
N LEU A 776 37.42 -5.02 -19.85
CA LEU A 776 36.63 -5.94 -20.68
C LEU A 776 36.76 -5.64 -22.18
N LYS A 777 37.02 -4.39 -22.56
CA LYS A 777 37.13 -4.00 -23.97
C LYS A 777 38.47 -4.46 -24.55
N ASN A 778 38.51 -5.69 -25.08
CA ASN A 778 39.71 -6.29 -25.64
C ASN A 778 39.95 -6.02 -27.13
N SER A 779 38.94 -5.53 -27.87
CA SER A 779 39.05 -5.10 -29.26
C SER A 779 38.11 -3.91 -29.52
N LEU A 780 38.20 -3.33 -30.72
CA LEU A 780 37.27 -2.28 -31.16
C LEU A 780 35.87 -2.82 -31.46
N ASP A 781 35.75 -4.12 -31.78
CA ASP A 781 34.49 -4.80 -32.11
C ASP A 781 33.65 -5.14 -30.86
N ILE A 782 34.28 -5.17 -29.69
CA ILE A 782 33.61 -5.47 -28.43
C ILE A 782 33.08 -4.18 -27.80
N HIS A 783 31.79 -4.15 -27.56
CA HIS A 783 31.10 -3.06 -26.89
C HIS A 783 30.66 -3.49 -25.48
N ILE A 784 30.88 -2.60 -24.52
CA ILE A 784 30.53 -2.80 -23.11
C ILE A 784 29.59 -1.69 -22.68
N LYS A 785 28.49 -2.04 -22.03
CA LYS A 785 27.55 -1.07 -21.44
C LYS A 785 27.18 -1.49 -20.03
N LEU A 786 27.23 -0.51 -19.13
CA LEU A 786 26.99 -0.72 -17.70
C LEU A 786 25.78 0.09 -17.23
N TYR A 787 24.99 -0.50 -16.36
CA TYR A 787 24.03 0.20 -15.53
C TYR A 787 24.18 -0.30 -14.10
N ALA A 788 25.08 0.34 -13.35
CA ALA A 788 25.55 -0.17 -12.06
C ALA A 788 26.12 -1.59 -12.19
N ASP A 789 25.49 -2.58 -11.56
CA ASP A 789 25.84 -4.00 -11.56
C ASP A 789 25.33 -4.78 -12.78
N ASP A 790 24.41 -4.21 -13.57
CA ASP A 790 23.95 -4.81 -14.83
C ASP A 790 24.99 -4.55 -15.94
N ILE A 791 25.57 -5.63 -16.48
CA ILE A 791 26.65 -5.57 -17.48
C ILE A 791 26.18 -6.18 -18.80
N LYS A 792 26.45 -5.48 -19.90
CA LYS A 792 26.23 -5.96 -21.28
C LYS A 792 27.54 -6.02 -22.03
N ILE A 793 27.79 -7.14 -22.69
CA ILE A 793 28.90 -7.34 -23.62
C ILE A 793 28.27 -7.72 -24.96
N TYR A 794 28.53 -6.96 -26.02
CA TYR A 794 27.99 -7.27 -27.34
C TYR A 794 28.97 -6.97 -28.46
N ALA A 795 28.78 -7.66 -29.58
CA ALA A 795 29.51 -7.42 -30.81
C ALA A 795 28.65 -7.81 -32.01
N SER A 796 28.88 -7.16 -33.14
CA SER A 796 28.30 -7.51 -34.44
C SER A 796 29.27 -8.34 -35.27
N PHE A 797 28.74 -9.26 -36.08
CA PHE A 797 29.55 -10.17 -36.90
C PHE A 797 28.80 -10.63 -38.15
N ASP A 798 29.55 -11.12 -39.12
CA ASP A 798 29.08 -11.86 -40.29
C ASP A 798 29.59 -13.31 -40.23
N SER A 799 29.34 -14.10 -41.29
CA SER A 799 29.80 -15.48 -41.37
C SER A 799 31.33 -15.62 -41.44
N GLU A 800 32.06 -14.60 -41.88
CA GLU A 800 33.51 -14.65 -42.08
C GLU A 800 34.26 -14.42 -40.76
N ASN A 801 33.84 -13.43 -39.97
CA ASN A 801 34.48 -13.06 -38.70
C ASN A 801 33.83 -13.68 -37.46
N ARG A 802 32.77 -14.49 -37.63
CA ARG A 802 32.00 -15.12 -36.55
C ARG A 802 32.85 -15.77 -35.46
N CYS A 803 33.78 -16.65 -35.84
CA CYS A 803 34.63 -17.38 -34.91
C CYS A 803 35.60 -16.45 -34.17
N GLU A 804 36.13 -15.45 -34.85
CA GLU A 804 37.01 -14.44 -34.24
C GLU A 804 36.27 -13.62 -33.18
N ILE A 805 35.07 -13.14 -33.50
CA ILE A 805 34.22 -12.39 -32.57
C ILE A 805 33.78 -13.25 -31.38
N GLN A 806 33.48 -14.54 -31.60
CA GLN A 806 33.21 -15.48 -30.51
C GLN A 806 34.37 -15.52 -29.52
N ASN A 807 35.59 -15.69 -30.03
CA ASN A 807 36.79 -15.80 -29.21
C ASN A 807 37.01 -14.49 -28.44
N LYS A 808 36.82 -13.34 -29.08
CA LYS A 808 36.90 -12.03 -28.42
C LYS A 808 35.87 -11.87 -27.30
N ILE A 809 34.60 -12.26 -27.50
CA ILE A 809 33.59 -12.24 -26.44
C ILE A 809 33.97 -13.21 -25.31
N GLN A 810 34.38 -14.44 -25.63
CA GLN A 810 34.77 -15.44 -24.64
C GLN A 810 36.00 -15.00 -23.83
N VAL A 811 36.96 -14.29 -24.44
CA VAL A 811 38.07 -13.65 -23.72
C VAL A 811 37.55 -12.60 -22.74
N SER A 812 36.57 -11.77 -23.13
CA SER A 812 35.90 -10.82 -22.21
C SER A 812 35.20 -11.54 -21.04
N LEU A 813 34.54 -12.67 -21.29
CA LEU A 813 33.89 -13.48 -20.25
C LEU A 813 34.89 -14.18 -19.31
N THR A 814 36.08 -14.50 -19.83
CA THR A 814 37.18 -15.03 -19.00
C THR A 814 37.76 -13.92 -18.13
N LYS A 815 38.02 -12.76 -18.74
CA LYS A 815 38.52 -11.56 -18.06
C LYS A 815 37.59 -11.08 -16.96
N ILE A 816 36.27 -11.01 -17.19
CA ILE A 816 35.31 -10.59 -16.16
C ILE A 816 35.32 -11.54 -14.97
N SER A 817 35.42 -12.85 -15.20
CA SER A 817 35.42 -13.86 -14.14
C SER A 817 36.67 -13.74 -13.26
N GLN A 818 37.84 -13.55 -13.89
CA GLN A 818 39.12 -13.31 -13.19
C GLN A 818 39.11 -11.99 -12.43
N TRP A 819 38.62 -10.92 -13.06
CA TRP A 819 38.53 -9.60 -12.42
C TRP A 819 37.61 -9.63 -11.21
N LEU A 820 36.40 -10.18 -11.35
CA LEU A 820 35.46 -10.28 -10.23
C LEU A 820 36.05 -11.08 -9.06
N ALA A 821 36.72 -12.20 -9.34
CA ALA A 821 37.41 -12.98 -8.30
C ALA A 821 38.50 -12.15 -7.57
N SER A 822 39.28 -11.34 -8.30
CA SER A 822 40.29 -10.47 -7.70
C SER A 822 39.73 -9.28 -6.91
N PHE A 823 38.43 -8.99 -7.06
CA PHE A 823 37.70 -7.95 -6.35
C PHE A 823 36.68 -8.55 -5.34
N ASP A 824 36.82 -9.83 -4.98
CA ASP A 824 35.90 -10.58 -4.10
C ASP A 824 34.40 -10.46 -4.51
N LEU A 825 34.14 -10.29 -5.81
CA LEU A 825 32.82 -10.30 -6.41
C LEU A 825 32.58 -11.62 -7.14
N GLU A 826 31.30 -11.96 -7.32
CA GLU A 826 30.90 -13.21 -7.96
C GLU A 826 29.86 -12.97 -9.05
N VAL A 827 29.95 -13.76 -10.11
CA VAL A 827 28.93 -13.84 -11.17
C VAL A 827 27.78 -14.73 -10.72
N ASN A 828 26.54 -14.32 -11.01
CA ASN A 828 25.37 -15.19 -10.95
C ASN A 828 25.19 -15.92 -12.29
N SER A 829 25.91 -17.02 -12.49
CA SER A 829 25.92 -17.75 -13.77
C SER A 829 24.55 -18.28 -14.20
N ASP A 830 23.62 -18.51 -13.27
CA ASP A 830 22.24 -18.95 -13.56
C ASP A 830 21.37 -17.88 -14.23
N LYS A 831 21.71 -16.61 -13.98
CA LYS A 831 20.99 -15.46 -14.50
C LYS A 831 21.66 -14.83 -15.72
N CYS A 832 22.93 -15.14 -15.96
CA CYS A 832 23.59 -14.76 -17.19
C CYS A 832 22.92 -15.43 -18.39
N SER A 833 22.80 -14.71 -19.50
CA SER A 833 22.21 -15.25 -20.72
C SER A 833 22.68 -14.54 -21.97
N VAL A 834 22.43 -15.18 -23.10
CA VAL A 834 22.71 -14.68 -24.44
C VAL A 834 21.39 -14.28 -25.10
N LEU A 835 21.35 -13.10 -25.70
CA LEU A 835 20.31 -12.73 -26.66
C LEU A 835 20.97 -12.55 -28.03
N HIS A 836 20.47 -13.31 -28.99
CA HIS A 836 21.00 -13.34 -30.36
C HIS A 836 20.03 -12.64 -31.33
N PHE A 837 20.59 -11.89 -32.28
CA PHE A 837 19.88 -11.27 -33.39
C PHE A 837 20.58 -11.57 -34.73
N GLY A 838 19.80 -11.69 -35.81
CA GLY A 838 20.29 -11.86 -37.17
C GLY A 838 20.18 -13.31 -37.68
N ASN A 839 20.81 -13.56 -38.83
CA ASN A 839 20.70 -14.84 -39.56
C ASN A 839 21.93 -15.74 -39.41
N VAL A 840 23.09 -15.16 -39.11
CA VAL A 840 24.32 -15.93 -38.83
C VAL A 840 24.17 -16.57 -37.45
N PRO A 841 24.40 -17.89 -37.29
CA PRO A 841 24.21 -18.59 -36.02
C PRO A 841 25.01 -17.96 -34.86
N GLN A 842 24.41 -17.94 -33.67
CA GLN A 842 25.02 -17.43 -32.44
C GLN A 842 26.30 -18.17 -32.02
N GLY A 843 27.05 -17.57 -31.09
CA GLY A 843 28.16 -18.18 -30.35
C GLY A 843 27.78 -19.11 -29.21
N ASP A 844 28.65 -20.09 -29.00
CA ASP A 844 28.71 -20.87 -27.77
C ASP A 844 29.61 -20.12 -26.78
N TYR A 845 29.00 -19.70 -25.67
CA TYR A 845 29.67 -18.93 -24.62
C TYR A 845 29.55 -19.64 -23.28
N SER A 846 30.62 -19.59 -22.50
CA SER A 846 30.65 -20.13 -21.14
C SER A 846 31.21 -19.12 -20.15
N ILE A 847 30.71 -19.16 -18.92
CA ILE A 847 31.22 -18.37 -17.79
C ILE A 847 31.36 -19.29 -16.58
N ASN A 848 32.52 -19.25 -15.91
CA ASN A 848 32.84 -20.16 -14.80
C ASN A 848 32.58 -21.65 -15.11
N GLY A 849 32.93 -22.10 -16.33
CA GLY A 849 32.72 -23.48 -16.78
C GLY A 849 31.27 -23.86 -17.08
N LYS A 850 30.31 -22.93 -16.96
CA LYS A 850 28.90 -23.14 -17.27
C LYS A 850 28.53 -22.52 -18.60
N MET A 851 27.90 -23.30 -19.49
CA MET A 851 27.34 -22.81 -20.74
C MET A 851 26.20 -21.83 -20.49
N LEU A 852 26.25 -20.68 -21.18
CA LEU A 852 25.20 -19.68 -21.11
C LEU A 852 23.99 -20.12 -21.92
N LYS A 853 22.80 -19.92 -21.35
CA LYS A 853 21.54 -20.17 -22.06
C LYS A 853 21.25 -19.04 -23.04
N THR A 854 20.65 -19.38 -24.18
CA THR A 854 20.10 -18.40 -25.11
C THR A 854 18.64 -18.13 -24.78
N ASP A 855 18.32 -16.87 -24.51
CA ASP A 855 16.96 -16.44 -24.25
C ASP A 855 16.30 -15.95 -25.54
N ARG A 856 15.08 -16.44 -25.82
CA ARG A 856 14.23 -15.87 -26.88
C ARG A 856 13.74 -14.46 -26.54
N LEU A 857 13.62 -14.17 -25.24
CA LEU A 857 13.03 -12.95 -24.72
C LEU A 857 13.84 -12.49 -23.50
N ALA A 858 14.61 -11.43 -23.65
CA ALA A 858 15.40 -10.87 -22.57
C ALA A 858 14.67 -9.68 -21.91
N LYS A 859 14.91 -9.49 -20.61
CA LYS A 859 14.47 -8.30 -19.87
C LYS A 859 15.66 -7.36 -19.66
N ASP A 860 15.81 -6.41 -20.57
CA ASP A 860 16.86 -5.40 -20.53
C ASP A 860 16.35 -4.10 -19.87
N LEU A 861 16.86 -3.76 -18.69
CA LEU A 861 16.53 -2.53 -17.94
C LEU A 861 15.01 -2.25 -17.87
N VAL A 862 14.23 -3.32 -17.65
CA VAL A 862 12.75 -3.41 -17.57
C VAL A 862 12.03 -3.58 -18.93
N VAL A 863 12.65 -3.24 -20.05
CA VAL A 863 12.09 -3.43 -21.40
C VAL A 863 12.27 -4.90 -21.82
N LEU A 864 11.27 -5.46 -22.51
CA LEU A 864 11.37 -6.82 -23.04
C LEU A 864 11.74 -6.75 -24.52
N ILE A 865 12.79 -7.47 -24.90
CA ILE A 865 13.31 -7.52 -26.27
C ILE A 865 13.34 -8.99 -26.71
N ASP A 866 12.65 -9.31 -27.81
CA ASP A 866 12.69 -10.66 -28.37
C ASP A 866 13.84 -10.84 -29.37
N SER A 867 14.26 -12.08 -29.64
CA SER A 867 15.34 -12.41 -30.58
C SER A 867 15.05 -12.02 -32.04
N GLY A 868 13.80 -11.66 -32.36
CA GLY A 868 13.42 -11.08 -33.65
C GLY A 868 13.53 -9.55 -33.68
N PHE A 869 14.10 -8.94 -32.64
CA PHE A 869 14.20 -7.50 -32.42
C PHE A 869 12.82 -6.80 -32.41
N LYS A 870 11.80 -7.43 -31.81
CA LYS A 870 10.45 -6.88 -31.68
C LYS A 870 10.07 -6.65 -30.22
N PHE A 871 9.13 -5.72 -30.04
CA PHE A 871 8.62 -5.30 -28.72
C PHE A 871 7.18 -5.77 -28.46
N THR A 872 6.70 -6.79 -29.17
CA THR A 872 5.30 -7.24 -29.05
C THR A 872 5.00 -7.73 -27.63
N ASP A 873 5.87 -8.58 -27.08
CA ASP A 873 5.75 -9.08 -25.70
C ASP A 873 5.85 -7.95 -24.66
N HIS A 874 6.64 -6.92 -24.94
CA HIS A 874 6.73 -5.73 -24.10
C HIS A 874 5.40 -4.96 -24.07
N VAL A 875 4.86 -4.61 -25.26
CA VAL A 875 3.59 -3.89 -25.41
C VAL A 875 2.45 -4.64 -24.73
N ASP A 876 2.43 -5.97 -24.88
CA ASP A 876 1.42 -6.84 -24.28
C ASP A 876 1.48 -6.80 -22.75
N LYS A 877 2.69 -6.92 -22.19
CA LYS A 877 2.92 -6.86 -20.75
C LYS A 877 2.54 -5.50 -20.16
N ILE A 878 2.99 -4.39 -20.74
CA ILE A 878 2.70 -3.05 -20.20
C ILE A 878 1.22 -2.70 -20.33
N THR A 879 0.55 -3.12 -21.40
CA THR A 879 -0.91 -2.92 -21.59
C THR A 879 -1.69 -3.67 -20.51
N ASN A 880 -1.36 -4.93 -20.25
CA ASN A 880 -2.04 -5.75 -19.24
C ASN A 880 -1.81 -5.19 -17.82
N ASN A 881 -0.59 -4.76 -17.51
CA ASN A 881 -0.27 -4.13 -16.23
C ASN A 881 -1.01 -2.80 -16.05
N ALA A 882 -1.04 -1.95 -17.09
CA ALA A 882 -1.73 -0.67 -17.07
C ALA A 882 -3.24 -0.84 -16.89
N LEU A 883 -3.86 -1.82 -17.56
CA LEU A 883 -5.28 -2.18 -17.37
C LEU A 883 -5.55 -2.69 -15.94
N SER A 884 -4.69 -3.56 -15.41
CA SER A 884 -4.81 -4.05 -14.04
C SER A 884 -4.79 -2.90 -13.02
N VAL A 885 -3.84 -1.98 -13.17
CA VAL A 885 -3.75 -0.78 -12.33
C VAL A 885 -4.96 0.13 -12.52
N LEU A 886 -5.41 0.36 -13.75
CA LEU A 886 -6.61 1.13 -14.07
C LEU A 886 -7.85 0.58 -13.33
N PHE A 887 -8.13 -0.72 -13.47
CA PHE A 887 -9.29 -1.34 -12.81
C PHE A 887 -9.17 -1.31 -11.29
N THR A 888 -7.97 -1.50 -10.75
CA THR A 888 -7.71 -1.39 -9.31
C THR A 888 -8.02 0.02 -8.79
N ILE A 889 -7.61 1.06 -9.51
CA ILE A 889 -7.93 2.46 -9.16
C ILE A 889 -9.44 2.70 -9.18
N LEU A 890 -10.11 2.25 -10.25
CA LEU A 890 -11.55 2.46 -10.42
C LEU A 890 -12.38 1.75 -9.34
N ARG A 891 -11.95 0.57 -8.86
CA ARG A 891 -12.56 -0.16 -7.74
C ARG A 891 -12.24 0.47 -6.39
N SER A 892 -11.01 0.94 -6.19
CA SER A 892 -10.52 1.47 -4.91
C SER A 892 -11.09 2.83 -4.54
N ILE A 893 -11.38 3.67 -5.54
CA ILE A 893 -11.89 5.03 -5.39
C ILE A 893 -13.40 5.02 -5.61
N GLN A 894 -14.17 5.65 -4.73
CA GLN A 894 -15.63 5.79 -4.84
C GLN A 894 -16.05 7.12 -5.49
N SER A 895 -15.18 8.13 -5.46
CA SER A 895 -15.42 9.44 -6.08
C SER A 895 -15.80 9.35 -7.56
N THR A 896 -16.78 10.16 -7.94
CA THR A 896 -17.21 10.38 -9.32
C THR A 896 -16.62 11.66 -9.91
N ASP A 897 -15.74 12.36 -9.19
CA ASP A 897 -15.11 13.59 -9.68
C ASP A 897 -14.10 13.25 -10.80
N PRO A 898 -14.33 13.74 -12.04
CA PRO A 898 -13.47 13.41 -13.16
C PRO A 898 -12.06 13.97 -12.99
N LYS A 899 -11.87 15.10 -12.30
CA LYS A 899 -10.55 15.68 -12.06
C LYS A 899 -9.68 14.75 -11.23
N ILE A 900 -10.28 14.09 -10.23
CA ILE A 900 -9.59 13.11 -9.38
C ILE A 900 -9.17 11.91 -10.21
N LEU A 901 -10.10 11.29 -10.93
CA LEU A 901 -9.84 10.06 -11.69
C LEU A 901 -8.87 10.30 -12.85
N LEU A 902 -9.00 11.42 -13.57
CA LEU A 902 -8.03 11.83 -14.60
C LEU A 902 -6.64 12.01 -14.02
N ARG A 903 -6.52 12.62 -12.83
CA ARG A 903 -5.21 12.79 -12.18
C ARG A 903 -4.61 11.45 -11.77
N LEU A 904 -5.40 10.54 -11.23
CA LEU A 904 -4.95 9.19 -10.86
C LEU A 904 -4.51 8.39 -12.09
N TYR A 905 -5.27 8.45 -13.18
CA TYR A 905 -4.91 7.85 -14.47
C TYR A 905 -3.56 8.37 -14.98
N LYS A 906 -3.39 9.71 -15.01
CA LYS A 906 -2.14 10.35 -15.46
C LYS A 906 -0.93 10.00 -14.59
N VAL A 907 -1.12 9.69 -13.30
CA VAL A 907 -0.03 9.40 -12.36
C VAL A 907 0.33 7.92 -12.29
N TYR A 908 -0.64 7.01 -12.43
CA TYR A 908 -0.42 5.57 -12.20
C TYR A 908 -0.45 4.72 -13.47
N VAL A 909 -1.22 5.13 -14.49
CA VAL A 909 -1.44 4.33 -15.71
C VAL A 909 -0.55 4.82 -16.84
N ILE A 910 -0.59 6.12 -17.16
CA ILE A 910 0.18 6.69 -18.27
C ILE A 910 1.70 6.39 -18.17
N PRO A 911 2.37 6.54 -17.01
CA PRO A 911 3.81 6.29 -16.93
C PRO A 911 4.20 4.85 -17.30
N GLN A 912 3.33 3.86 -17.07
CA GLN A 912 3.59 2.47 -17.47
C GLN A 912 3.56 2.29 -18.98
N LEU A 913 2.77 3.10 -19.68
CA LEU A 913 2.59 3.07 -21.14
C LEU A 913 3.59 3.98 -21.88
N GLU A 914 4.42 4.72 -21.17
CA GLU A 914 5.34 5.72 -21.73
C GLU A 914 6.80 5.54 -21.28
N TYR A 915 7.04 4.72 -20.24
CA TYR A 915 8.39 4.48 -19.74
C TYR A 915 9.30 3.92 -20.85
N CYS A 916 10.43 4.60 -21.09
CA CYS A 916 11.38 4.31 -22.17
C CYS A 916 10.75 4.24 -23.58
N SER A 917 9.61 4.92 -23.83
CA SER A 917 8.94 4.86 -25.15
C SER A 917 9.82 5.18 -26.35
N PRO A 918 10.82 6.08 -26.29
CA PRO A 918 11.66 6.35 -27.46
C PRO A 918 12.45 5.16 -28.00
N VAL A 919 12.56 4.07 -27.24
CA VAL A 919 13.26 2.84 -27.67
C VAL A 919 12.33 1.84 -28.34
N TRP A 920 11.07 1.75 -27.92
CA TRP A 920 10.17 0.66 -28.30
C TRP A 920 8.88 1.11 -28.99
N ASN A 921 8.69 2.43 -29.19
CA ASN A 921 7.45 3.01 -29.75
C ASN A 921 6.97 2.20 -30.97
N PRO A 922 5.78 1.57 -30.94
CA PRO A 922 5.39 0.64 -32.00
C PRO A 922 4.99 1.39 -33.28
N HIS A 923 5.40 0.86 -34.43
CA HIS A 923 4.96 1.35 -35.75
C HIS A 923 3.74 0.59 -36.30
N LEU A 924 3.51 -0.65 -35.84
CA LEU A 924 2.39 -1.48 -36.29
C LEU A 924 1.07 -0.95 -35.72
N LYS A 925 0.11 -0.66 -36.61
CA LYS A 925 -1.23 -0.16 -36.24
C LYS A 925 -1.92 -1.03 -35.17
N LYS A 926 -1.75 -2.36 -35.23
CA LYS A 926 -2.27 -3.31 -34.22
C LYS A 926 -1.78 -2.99 -32.81
N GLN A 927 -0.48 -2.72 -32.65
CA GLN A 927 0.15 -2.44 -31.36
C GLN A 927 -0.19 -1.02 -30.88
N ILE A 928 -0.18 -0.03 -31.77
CA ILE A 928 -0.63 1.35 -31.47
C ILE A 928 -2.06 1.32 -30.92
N LEU A 929 -2.97 0.66 -31.62
CA LEU A 929 -4.37 0.52 -31.19
C LEU A 929 -4.49 -0.26 -29.86
N LYS A 930 -3.60 -1.23 -29.60
CA LYS A 930 -3.61 -1.97 -28.33
C LYS A 930 -3.27 -1.07 -27.13
N LEU A 931 -2.29 -0.19 -27.28
CA LEU A 931 -1.98 0.84 -26.26
C LEU A 931 -3.14 1.83 -26.13
N GLU A 932 -3.65 2.32 -27.26
CA GLU A 932 -4.75 3.31 -27.29
C GLU A 932 -6.02 2.78 -26.63
N ARG A 933 -6.30 1.48 -26.75
CA ARG A 933 -7.43 0.81 -26.09
C ARG A 933 -7.43 1.02 -24.57
N VAL A 934 -6.27 1.15 -23.92
CA VAL A 934 -6.23 1.42 -22.47
C VAL A 934 -6.85 2.78 -22.14
N GLN A 935 -6.51 3.83 -22.91
CA GLN A 935 -7.10 5.15 -22.76
C GLN A 935 -8.56 5.18 -23.21
N GLN A 936 -8.90 4.45 -24.27
CA GLN A 936 -10.28 4.30 -24.72
C GLN A 936 -11.16 3.64 -23.64
N THR A 937 -10.69 2.58 -23.00
CA THR A 937 -11.37 1.92 -21.87
C THR A 937 -11.51 2.86 -20.69
N PHE A 938 -10.44 3.57 -20.32
CA PHE A 938 -10.49 4.54 -19.22
C PHE A 938 -11.53 5.65 -19.48
N THR A 939 -11.47 6.31 -20.63
CA THR A 939 -12.39 7.40 -20.97
C THR A 939 -13.83 6.92 -21.08
N HIS A 940 -14.07 5.72 -21.62
CA HIS A 940 -15.38 5.10 -21.65
C HIS A 940 -15.93 4.86 -20.23
N LEU A 941 -15.15 4.22 -19.36
CA LEU A 941 -15.57 3.93 -17.98
C LEU A 941 -15.74 5.19 -17.15
N LEU A 942 -14.90 6.21 -17.38
CA LEU A 942 -15.03 7.51 -16.74
C LEU A 942 -16.34 8.18 -17.17
N TYR A 943 -16.68 8.15 -18.46
CA TYR A 943 -17.93 8.71 -18.96
C TYR A 943 -19.15 8.01 -18.33
N LEU A 944 -19.19 6.68 -18.32
CA LEU A 944 -20.24 5.92 -17.64
C LEU A 944 -20.32 6.22 -16.14
N ARG A 945 -19.19 6.52 -15.51
CA ARG A 945 -19.16 6.89 -14.09
C ARG A 945 -19.78 8.26 -13.82
N LEU A 946 -19.69 9.19 -14.77
CA LEU A 946 -20.33 10.50 -14.72
C LEU A 946 -21.80 10.43 -15.12
N TYR A 947 -22.12 9.57 -16.08
CA TYR A 947 -23.46 9.41 -16.67
C TYR A 947 -23.89 7.93 -16.64
N PRO A 948 -24.28 7.38 -15.47
CA PRO A 948 -24.59 5.94 -15.34
C PRO A 948 -25.79 5.45 -16.13
N ARG A 949 -26.62 6.37 -16.66
CA ARG A 949 -27.82 6.07 -17.46
C ARG A 949 -27.60 6.18 -18.97
N THR A 950 -26.37 6.49 -19.41
CA THR A 950 -26.04 6.56 -20.84
C THR A 950 -26.25 5.20 -21.49
N ARG A 951 -27.06 5.15 -22.55
CA ARG A 951 -27.22 3.94 -23.37
C ARG A 951 -26.00 3.78 -24.26
N TYR A 952 -25.77 2.57 -24.75
CA TYR A 952 -24.63 2.29 -25.63
C TYR A 952 -24.65 3.15 -26.90
N GLU A 953 -25.83 3.40 -27.47
CA GLU A 953 -26.06 4.23 -28.66
C GLU A 953 -25.75 5.71 -28.43
N ASP A 954 -25.91 6.20 -27.19
CA ASP A 954 -25.68 7.60 -26.81
C ASP A 954 -24.23 7.88 -26.36
N MET A 955 -23.35 6.87 -26.43
CA MET A 955 -21.97 6.98 -25.96
C MET A 955 -21.14 7.80 -26.95
N PRO A 956 -20.52 8.93 -26.55
CA PRO A 956 -19.66 9.69 -27.44
C PRO A 956 -18.51 8.84 -27.99
N SER A 957 -18.10 9.16 -29.21
CA SER A 957 -16.96 8.55 -29.88
C SER A 957 -15.68 8.76 -29.05
N TYR A 958 -14.65 7.98 -29.35
CA TYR A 958 -13.39 8.11 -28.62
C TYR A 958 -12.78 9.52 -28.71
N ASN A 959 -12.81 10.14 -29.89
CA ASN A 959 -12.26 11.47 -30.10
C ASN A 959 -13.04 12.54 -29.32
N GLU A 960 -14.37 12.50 -29.34
CA GLU A 960 -15.20 13.42 -28.56
C GLU A 960 -14.93 13.27 -27.06
N ARG A 961 -14.72 12.05 -26.55
CA ARG A 961 -14.32 11.84 -25.15
C ARG A 961 -12.94 12.41 -24.84
N LEU A 962 -11.98 12.34 -25.77
CA LEU A 962 -10.66 12.94 -25.59
C LEU A 962 -10.74 14.46 -25.49
N GLU A 963 -11.53 15.10 -26.35
CA GLU A 963 -11.80 16.53 -26.30
C GLU A 963 -12.49 16.92 -24.98
N TYR A 964 -13.53 16.18 -24.59
CA TYR A 964 -14.28 16.41 -23.36
C TYR A 964 -13.42 16.30 -22.09
N PHE A 965 -12.48 15.33 -22.06
CA PHE A 965 -11.57 15.14 -20.91
C PHE A 965 -10.23 15.87 -21.04
N HIS A 966 -10.02 16.64 -22.11
CA HIS A 966 -8.77 17.32 -22.44
C HIS A 966 -7.55 16.37 -22.36
N LEU A 967 -7.63 15.28 -23.10
CA LEU A 967 -6.58 14.27 -23.22
C LEU A 967 -6.04 14.21 -24.65
N ASP A 968 -4.73 14.18 -24.80
CA ASP A 968 -4.08 13.80 -26.06
C ASP A 968 -4.14 12.28 -26.26
N THR A 969 -4.06 11.82 -27.51
CA THR A 969 -3.88 10.40 -27.83
C THR A 969 -2.56 9.89 -27.24
N LEU A 970 -2.50 8.61 -26.86
CA LEU A 970 -1.25 8.06 -26.33
C LEU A 970 -0.16 8.00 -27.41
N GLU A 971 -0.54 7.83 -28.69
CA GLU A 971 0.37 7.95 -29.83
C GLU A 971 1.07 9.32 -29.87
N ARG A 972 0.30 10.42 -29.76
CA ARG A 972 0.85 11.77 -29.74
C ARG A 972 1.79 11.99 -28.56
N ARG A 973 1.43 11.48 -27.38
CA ARG A 973 2.25 11.63 -26.18
C ARG A 973 3.60 10.93 -26.29
N ARG A 974 3.63 9.70 -26.83
CA ARG A 974 4.90 9.00 -27.12
C ARG A 974 5.74 9.76 -28.15
N LEU A 975 5.12 10.29 -29.20
CA LEU A 975 5.83 11.14 -30.16
C LEU A 975 6.48 12.37 -29.50
N ILE A 976 5.80 13.02 -28.54
CA ILE A 976 6.37 14.13 -27.77
C ILE A 976 7.58 13.65 -26.95
N ASN A 977 7.51 12.48 -26.32
CA ASN A 977 8.63 11.91 -25.58
C ASN A 977 9.85 11.67 -26.49
N ASP A 978 9.61 11.20 -27.71
CA ASP A 978 10.66 10.99 -28.71
C ASP A 978 11.35 12.33 -29.05
N VAL A 979 10.56 13.37 -29.36
CA VAL A 979 11.08 14.72 -29.67
C VAL A 979 11.85 15.33 -28.49
N VAL A 980 11.32 15.21 -27.27
CA VAL A 980 11.98 15.71 -26.06
C VAL A 980 13.31 14.99 -25.82
N PHE A 981 13.36 13.68 -26.05
CA PHE A 981 14.59 12.91 -25.93
C PHE A 981 15.63 13.40 -26.95
N CYS A 982 15.26 13.56 -28.22
CA CYS A 982 16.17 14.09 -29.25
C CYS A 982 16.66 15.52 -28.92
N PHE A 983 15.77 16.41 -28.46
CA PHE A 983 16.14 17.77 -28.04
C PHE A 983 17.19 17.75 -26.93
N LYS A 984 16.98 16.91 -25.91
CA LYS A 984 17.92 16.77 -24.78
C LYS A 984 19.28 16.25 -25.24
N THR A 985 19.31 15.31 -26.18
CA THR A 985 20.58 14.84 -26.77
C THR A 985 21.30 15.96 -27.52
N LEU A 986 20.59 16.70 -28.36
CA LEU A 986 21.16 17.80 -29.14
C LEU A 986 21.67 18.95 -28.26
N LYS A 987 21.01 19.22 -27.13
CA LYS A 987 21.43 20.21 -26.13
C LYS A 987 22.48 19.71 -25.14
N GLN A 988 22.93 18.45 -25.28
CA GLN A 988 23.86 17.81 -24.35
C GLN A 988 23.36 17.86 -22.88
N GLU A 989 22.03 17.82 -22.68
CA GLU A 989 21.41 17.68 -21.35
C GLU A 989 21.44 16.23 -20.86
N ILE A 990 21.77 15.28 -21.74
CA ILE A 990 21.97 13.87 -21.44
C ILE A 990 23.31 13.40 -21.99
N ASN A 991 23.88 12.37 -21.39
CA ASN A 991 25.21 11.84 -21.70
C ASN A 991 25.21 10.92 -22.92
N LEU A 992 24.66 11.41 -24.03
CA LEU A 992 24.69 10.74 -25.34
C LEU A 992 25.33 11.67 -26.35
N LYS A 993 26.29 11.16 -27.13
CA LYS A 993 27.01 11.96 -28.14
C LYS A 993 26.11 12.13 -29.37
N ALA A 994 25.62 13.35 -29.60
CA ALA A 994 24.75 13.63 -30.75
C ALA A 994 25.38 13.24 -32.10
N SER A 995 26.68 13.45 -32.25
CA SER A 995 27.44 13.04 -33.45
C SER A 995 27.40 11.55 -33.77
N LYS A 996 27.04 10.68 -32.81
CA LYS A 996 26.86 9.24 -33.05
C LYS A 996 25.59 8.95 -33.86
N TYR A 997 24.55 9.77 -33.68
CA TYR A 997 23.22 9.51 -34.26
C TYR A 997 22.94 10.39 -35.49
N TRP A 998 23.57 11.56 -35.61
CA TRP A 998 23.27 12.54 -36.67
C TRP A 998 24.53 13.07 -37.37
N VAL A 999 24.46 13.19 -38.70
CA VAL A 999 25.38 13.98 -39.52
C VAL A 999 24.77 15.36 -39.78
N PHE A 1000 25.57 16.40 -39.55
CA PHE A 1000 25.22 17.77 -39.87
C PHE A 1000 25.86 18.15 -41.20
N HIS A 1001 25.08 18.59 -42.18
CA HIS A 1001 25.57 19.11 -43.45
C HIS A 1001 25.30 20.62 -43.54
N PRO A 1002 26.24 21.44 -44.02
CA PRO A 1002 25.94 22.82 -44.40
C PRO A 1002 24.97 22.84 -45.58
N CYS A 1003 23.86 23.60 -45.50
CA CYS A 1003 23.01 23.84 -46.67
C CYS A 1003 23.66 24.92 -47.53
N ASN A 1004 23.98 24.60 -48.78
CA ASN A 1004 24.48 25.56 -49.77
C ASN A 1004 23.35 26.43 -50.39
N GLY A 1005 22.19 26.54 -49.75
CA GLY A 1005 21.09 27.40 -50.20
C GLY A 1005 21.26 28.84 -49.70
N ARG A 1006 20.75 29.83 -50.46
CA ARG A 1006 20.86 31.29 -50.21
C ARG A 1006 20.32 31.81 -48.86
N GLY A 1007 19.92 30.93 -47.94
CA GLY A 1007 19.43 31.24 -46.58
C GLY A 1007 20.31 30.77 -45.42
N GLY A 1008 21.51 30.20 -45.66
CA GLY A 1008 22.47 29.91 -44.59
C GLY A 1008 22.04 28.88 -43.54
N GLY A 1009 21.22 27.89 -43.89
CA GLY A 1009 20.81 26.81 -42.99
C GLY A 1009 21.82 25.63 -42.95
N LEU A 1010 21.61 24.68 -42.05
CA LEU A 1010 22.25 23.35 -42.11
C LEU A 1010 21.18 22.28 -42.33
N ALA A 1011 21.48 21.31 -43.20
CA ALA A 1011 20.68 20.13 -43.48
C ALA A 1011 21.08 18.99 -42.54
N PHE A 1012 20.09 18.20 -42.14
CA PHE A 1012 20.29 17.05 -41.27
C PHE A 1012 20.15 15.75 -42.06
N THR A 1013 21.10 14.82 -41.88
CA THR A 1013 21.00 13.45 -42.40
C THR A 1013 21.48 12.48 -41.32
N THR A 1014 20.75 11.39 -41.09
CA THR A 1014 21.21 10.29 -40.21
C THR A 1014 22.41 9.59 -40.83
N ILE A 1015 23.35 9.14 -40.00
CA ILE A 1015 24.48 8.30 -40.45
C ILE A 1015 23.86 6.99 -41.00
N THR A 1016 23.90 6.83 -42.32
CA THR A 1016 23.71 5.57 -43.07
C THR A 1016 22.42 4.77 -42.81
N LEU A 1017 21.25 5.34 -43.14
CA LEU A 1017 20.04 4.55 -43.45
C LEU A 1017 19.44 5.05 -44.77
N THR A 1018 20.11 4.74 -45.88
CA THR A 1018 19.60 4.98 -47.24
C THR A 1018 19.05 3.68 -47.81
N GLY A 1019 17.74 3.46 -47.70
CA GLY A 1019 17.05 2.29 -48.27
C GLY A 1019 15.61 2.18 -47.76
N GLU A 1020 14.73 1.57 -48.56
CA GLU A 1020 13.31 1.33 -48.23
C GLU A 1020 13.10 0.26 -47.14
N ASP A 1021 14.17 -0.40 -46.66
CA ASP A 1021 14.12 -1.53 -45.72
C ASP A 1021 14.45 -1.17 -44.25
N ILE A 1022 13.81 -0.14 -43.69
CA ILE A 1022 13.95 0.18 -42.25
C ILE A 1022 12.92 -0.63 -41.44
N HIS A 1023 13.18 -1.90 -41.20
CA HIS A 1023 12.23 -2.82 -40.54
C HIS A 1023 12.35 -2.87 -39.00
N TYR A 1024 13.50 -2.47 -38.44
CA TYR A 1024 13.82 -2.77 -37.04
C TYR A 1024 13.86 -1.55 -36.11
N PHE A 1025 13.94 -0.33 -36.65
CA PHE A 1025 14.04 0.89 -35.82
C PHE A 1025 12.92 1.88 -36.08
N SER A 1026 11.95 1.90 -35.18
CA SER A 1026 11.17 3.10 -34.96
C SER A 1026 11.97 4.04 -34.06
N ILE A 1027 12.48 5.13 -34.63
CA ILE A 1027 12.62 6.41 -33.93
C ILE A 1027 13.77 6.48 -32.89
N LEU A 1028 15.03 6.42 -33.34
CA LEU A 1028 15.95 7.50 -32.93
C LEU A 1028 15.83 8.59 -34.01
N CYS A 1029 14.79 9.40 -33.81
CA CYS A 1029 14.82 10.83 -34.08
C CYS A 1029 14.53 11.42 -35.45
N PHE A 1030 14.26 10.68 -36.54
CA PHE A 1030 14.19 11.35 -37.86
C PHE A 1030 12.92 11.23 -38.71
N THR A 1031 12.15 10.15 -38.74
CA THR A 1031 10.97 10.09 -39.66
C THR A 1031 9.87 11.08 -39.28
N ALA A 1032 9.64 11.32 -37.99
CA ALA A 1032 8.68 12.34 -37.55
C ALA A 1032 9.23 13.77 -37.64
N LEU A 1033 10.52 13.99 -37.38
CA LEU A 1033 11.14 15.32 -37.40
C LEU A 1033 11.36 15.82 -38.84
N LEU A 1034 11.82 14.97 -39.77
CA LEU A 1034 11.87 15.29 -41.21
C LEU A 1034 10.48 15.41 -41.81
N GLY A 1035 9.51 14.60 -41.38
CA GLY A 1035 8.12 14.78 -41.77
C GLY A 1035 7.61 16.17 -41.39
N CYS A 1036 7.91 16.64 -40.17
CA CYS A 1036 7.51 17.98 -39.70
C CYS A 1036 8.33 19.14 -40.30
N LEU A 1037 9.61 18.93 -40.62
CA LEU A 1037 10.51 19.97 -41.13
C LEU A 1037 10.58 20.06 -42.66
N ARG A 1038 10.27 18.98 -43.41
CA ARG A 1038 10.27 18.96 -44.89
C ARG A 1038 8.91 19.28 -45.53
N SER A 1039 7.82 19.36 -44.75
CA SER A 1039 6.46 19.52 -45.31
C SER A 1039 5.87 20.92 -45.15
N PHE A 1040 6.51 21.90 -45.79
CA PHE A 1040 5.81 23.00 -46.46
C PHE A 1040 5.97 22.77 -47.97
N PRO A 1041 5.27 21.79 -48.59
CA PRO A 1041 3.92 22.03 -49.11
C PRO A 1041 2.98 20.80 -49.13
N SER A 1042 1.73 21.08 -49.49
CA SER A 1042 0.49 20.30 -49.41
C SER A 1042 0.43 19.02 -50.26
N ASN A 1043 0.00 17.90 -49.64
CA ASN A 1043 -1.19 17.10 -50.08
C ASN A 1043 -1.24 15.63 -49.65
N TYR A 1044 -0.31 15.09 -48.85
CA TYR A 1044 -0.43 13.68 -48.40
C TYR A 1044 -0.33 13.40 -46.89
N TYR A 1045 -0.16 14.44 -46.05
CA TYR A 1045 -0.05 14.31 -44.58
C TYR A 1045 -1.03 15.19 -43.78
N ASN A 1046 -2.07 15.74 -44.41
CA ASN A 1046 -2.98 16.73 -43.80
C ASN A 1046 -3.90 16.20 -42.67
N ARG A 1047 -3.96 14.88 -42.40
CA ARG A 1047 -4.73 14.35 -41.25
C ARG A 1047 -3.94 14.18 -39.95
N ARG A 1048 -2.60 14.23 -39.98
CA ARG A 1048 -1.75 14.04 -38.78
C ARG A 1048 -1.26 15.36 -38.15
N ILE A 1049 -1.39 16.49 -38.84
CA ILE A 1049 -0.82 17.78 -38.41
C ILE A 1049 -1.88 18.76 -37.87
N ALA A 1050 -3.16 18.60 -38.24
CA ALA A 1050 -4.23 19.56 -37.94
C ALA A 1050 -4.63 19.72 -36.46
N GLY A 1051 -3.95 19.07 -35.51
CA GLY A 1051 -4.29 19.09 -34.07
C GLY A 1051 -3.14 19.51 -33.14
N PHE A 1052 -2.01 19.99 -33.66
CA PHE A 1052 -0.86 20.37 -32.83
C PHE A 1052 -1.10 21.71 -32.10
N SER A 1053 -0.75 21.78 -30.81
CA SER A 1053 -0.87 22.98 -29.97
C SER A 1053 0.25 23.97 -30.28
N GLU A 1054 0.01 25.28 -30.12
CA GLU A 1054 1.03 26.34 -30.26
C GLU A 1054 2.32 26.05 -29.48
N ASN A 1055 2.25 25.41 -28.31
CA ASN A 1055 3.44 25.01 -27.53
C ASN A 1055 4.34 23.96 -28.21
N PHE A 1056 3.77 23.06 -29.02
CA PHE A 1056 4.53 22.07 -29.78
C PHE A 1056 5.19 22.70 -31.01
N LEU A 1057 4.47 23.62 -31.66
CA LEU A 1057 5.02 24.47 -32.72
C LEU A 1057 6.12 25.39 -32.17
N SER A 1058 5.97 25.92 -30.95
CA SER A 1058 6.99 26.68 -30.23
C SER A 1058 8.22 25.83 -29.86
N LEU A 1059 8.03 24.56 -29.47
CA LEU A 1059 9.15 23.63 -29.23
C LEU A 1059 9.91 23.31 -30.52
N LEU A 1060 9.19 23.07 -31.63
CA LEU A 1060 9.76 22.92 -32.97
C LEU A 1060 10.44 24.20 -33.46
N HIS A 1061 9.89 25.37 -33.12
CA HIS A 1061 10.45 26.68 -33.41
C HIS A 1061 11.64 27.01 -32.49
N MET A 1062 11.71 26.49 -31.27
CA MET A 1062 12.89 26.57 -30.41
C MET A 1062 13.99 25.62 -30.89
N LEU A 1063 13.62 24.44 -31.40
CA LEU A 1063 14.54 23.55 -32.11
C LEU A 1063 15.14 24.25 -33.35
N SER A 1064 14.37 25.08 -34.07
CA SER A 1064 14.88 25.89 -35.19
C SER A 1064 15.63 27.16 -34.76
N LEU A 1065 15.19 27.88 -33.71
CA LEU A 1065 15.81 29.14 -33.23
C LEU A 1065 17.07 28.92 -32.41
N SER A 1066 17.11 27.89 -31.56
CA SER A 1066 18.28 27.58 -30.74
C SER A 1066 19.47 27.07 -31.57
N TYR A 1067 19.27 26.97 -32.89
CA TYR A 1067 20.25 26.72 -33.93
C TYR A 1067 20.88 28.01 -34.49
N HIS A 1068 20.20 29.15 -34.36
CA HIS A 1068 20.72 30.46 -34.80
C HIS A 1068 21.53 31.17 -33.70
N GLY A 1069 21.49 30.70 -32.46
CA GLY A 1069 22.25 31.26 -31.34
C GLY A 1069 23.12 30.20 -30.68
N ARG A 1070 24.45 30.35 -30.84
CA ARG A 1070 25.55 29.50 -30.35
C ARG A 1070 26.01 28.41 -31.33
N VAL A 1071 26.57 28.86 -32.45
CA VAL A 1071 27.75 28.25 -33.04
C VAL A 1071 28.95 29.09 -32.57
N PHE A 1072 29.73 28.53 -31.64
CA PHE A 1072 31.16 28.80 -31.44
C PHE A 1072 31.77 27.59 -30.73
#